data_AF-A0A9N8E9W0-F1
#
_entry.id   AF-A0A9N8E9W0-F1
#
_cell.length_a   1.000
_cell.length_b   1.000
_cell.length_c   1.000
_cell.angle_alpha   90.00
_cell.angle_beta   90.00
_cell.angle_gamma   90.00
#
_symmetry.space_group_name_H-M   'P 1'
#
loop_
_entity.id
_entity.type
_entity.pdbx_description
1 polymer ?
#
loop_
_entity_poly.entity_id
_entity_poly.type
_entity_poly.pdbx_seq_one_letter_code
_entity_poly.pdbx_strand_id
1 'polypeptide(L)'
;MKADDPNKSSNNRGGGFVDEVDQEAPEESGKVVAPVEPPELEKPPSDDDFEDLTSPLPEDVFSLLYVCKPCGFTCIYCILVFMVQASIIFLIMADLLKNGTAHNPLSVPPGVNVEVTLAQAVSMLLAVSTQTNLLTAISRMSLGQSYDHAYVLTMNPNATHADYWISTILQMFVGLAMLVDSFILNMQSTSVLTLMLNFAALAFISEVQQTFFWIAKNGYISRTVEEDTRLVTNFQIPRHFHKASNPYLPYLKRVLFGLITGLLLFFYGMLAQQQMSGKFICNQLVAQFGDEIRPDLAFYSGIFLQKEGELYNGRAVYEDAKKKGAYFAYCKEEQAWTFSGLVDLGEAKLVNGTATAQATSMNACNYWAKSQATATYDIIESYQQPWLVRDYLANQTNQVDHFVLACNDCEGNRASQDCSGHGTCDNNQCVCNEGRIGVNCEYPIPCPRLALDTRTEPLPYAEGGLFVPPTDYELLTYGNDSIPILVYNKPVYFARLGKSGVPVTVIMFTGRRWGLFLNLEFYDANELQQLKENLHTYLPVDFHTFYSTHKVYFFTDPMDLGSPSDGASPVDLQWYHSRKLLNLGTRSLYRVDHNQPTNTVFLCPVCQPVVNNCLNGGTCVTPEFDESNLIEYLTVEGTCNCTDGFVGEMCERQQNCYEEMAQCYNGGNCTISTGSCSCPFPHAGKLCQYRMSDEFIGVYTQSLVDSGQISEENAIEALNLTIGPQS
;
A
#
# COMPACT_ATOMS: atom_id res chain seq x y z
N MET A 1 35.41 -20.71 1.45
CA MET A 1 35.52 -21.81 0.48
C MET A 1 35.06 -21.29 -0.87
N LYS A 2 36.00 -21.06 -1.80
CA LYS A 2 35.72 -20.64 -3.18
C LYS A 2 35.99 -21.85 -4.08
N ALA A 3 35.06 -22.18 -4.96
CA ALA A 3 35.26 -23.15 -6.03
C ALA A 3 35.17 -22.41 -7.36
N ASP A 4 36.30 -22.40 -8.07
CA ASP A 4 36.48 -21.95 -9.43
C ASP A 4 36.00 -23.04 -10.40
N ASP A 5 35.40 -22.63 -11.52
CA ASP A 5 35.02 -23.53 -12.62
C ASP A 5 35.64 -23.00 -13.93
N PRO A 6 36.59 -23.72 -14.56
CA PRO A 6 37.21 -23.32 -15.81
C PRO A 6 36.74 -24.22 -16.95
N ASN A 7 35.94 -23.70 -17.88
CA ASN A 7 35.83 -24.29 -19.22
C ASN A 7 35.14 -23.35 -20.22
N LYS A 8 35.92 -22.77 -21.14
CA LYS A 8 35.47 -22.60 -22.53
C LYS A 8 36.67 -22.45 -23.45
N SER A 9 36.93 -23.56 -24.12
CA SER A 9 37.90 -23.74 -25.19
C SER A 9 37.48 -23.02 -26.46
N SER A 10 38.49 -22.51 -27.15
CA SER A 10 38.53 -22.08 -28.53
C SER A 10 37.94 -23.09 -29.50
N ASN A 11 37.29 -22.61 -30.57
CA ASN A 11 37.18 -23.40 -31.79
C ASN A 11 37.35 -22.53 -33.04
N ASN A 12 38.32 -22.95 -33.83
CA ASN A 12 38.86 -22.35 -35.03
C ASN A 12 38.34 -23.18 -36.22
N ARG A 13 37.66 -22.56 -37.19
CA ARG A 13 37.44 -23.05 -38.57
C ARG A 13 37.27 -21.78 -39.43
N GLY A 14 38.06 -21.47 -40.45
CA GLY A 14 38.81 -22.34 -41.37
C GLY A 14 37.96 -22.58 -42.61
N GLY A 15 38.14 -21.76 -43.65
CA GLY A 15 37.51 -21.90 -44.96
C GLY A 15 37.82 -20.72 -45.87
N GLY A 16 38.83 -20.87 -46.73
CA GLY A 16 39.13 -19.96 -47.83
C GLY A 16 38.46 -20.41 -49.14
N PHE A 17 38.39 -19.50 -50.12
CA PHE A 17 38.27 -19.75 -51.57
C PHE A 17 38.50 -18.39 -52.27
N VAL A 18 39.69 -18.17 -52.88
CA VAL A 18 40.06 -18.31 -54.33
C VAL A 18 39.47 -17.24 -55.24
N ASP A 19 40.40 -16.63 -55.98
CA ASP A 19 40.30 -15.59 -57.01
C ASP A 19 39.33 -15.90 -58.16
N GLU A 20 38.74 -14.86 -58.77
CA GLU A 20 38.68 -14.80 -60.23
C GLU A 20 38.54 -13.34 -60.72
N VAL A 21 39.51 -12.96 -61.55
CA VAL A 21 39.58 -11.74 -62.35
C VAL A 21 38.97 -12.09 -63.69
N ASP A 22 38.00 -11.32 -64.18
CA ASP A 22 37.66 -11.32 -65.60
C ASP A 22 37.52 -9.89 -66.13
N GLN A 23 38.41 -9.61 -67.08
CA GLN A 23 38.36 -8.50 -68.02
C GLN A 23 37.50 -8.93 -69.21
N GLU A 24 36.45 -8.17 -69.53
CA GLU A 24 35.92 -8.12 -70.90
C GLU A 24 35.55 -6.68 -71.29
N ALA A 25 36.30 -6.17 -72.26
CA ALA A 25 35.80 -5.30 -73.33
C ALA A 25 35.77 -6.19 -74.61
N PRO A 26 35.21 -5.76 -75.77
CA PRO A 26 34.55 -4.50 -76.12
C PRO A 26 33.23 -4.69 -76.90
N GLU A 27 32.45 -3.63 -77.15
CA GLU A 27 31.68 -3.51 -78.40
C GLU A 27 31.31 -2.06 -78.72
N GLU A 28 32.04 -1.50 -79.69
CA GLU A 28 31.65 -0.31 -80.43
C GLU A 28 30.44 -0.63 -81.31
N SER A 29 29.31 0.06 -81.09
CA SER A 29 28.28 0.19 -82.12
C SER A 29 28.02 1.67 -82.39
N GLY A 30 28.37 2.07 -83.62
CA GLY A 30 28.21 3.42 -84.11
C GLY A 30 26.74 3.84 -84.14
N LYS A 31 26.43 4.96 -83.47
CA LYS A 31 25.14 5.64 -83.56
C LYS A 31 25.29 6.87 -84.45
N VAL A 32 24.57 6.83 -85.57
CA VAL A 32 24.42 7.88 -86.56
C VAL A 32 23.93 9.16 -85.89
N VAL A 33 24.69 10.25 -86.07
CA VAL A 33 24.34 11.61 -85.65
C VAL A 33 23.17 12.08 -86.52
N ALA A 34 21.99 12.20 -85.92
CA ALA A 34 20.85 12.90 -86.51
C ALA A 34 21.05 14.43 -86.41
N PRO A 35 20.45 15.23 -87.33
CA PRO A 35 20.64 16.67 -87.36
C PRO A 35 20.06 17.31 -86.10
N VAL A 36 20.86 18.16 -85.47
CA VAL A 36 20.44 19.00 -84.33
C VAL A 36 19.36 19.97 -84.83
N GLU A 37 18.11 19.71 -84.43
CA GLU A 37 17.03 20.69 -84.54
C GLU A 37 17.31 21.88 -83.60
N PRO A 38 17.05 23.12 -84.05
CA PRO A 38 17.23 24.30 -83.22
C PRO A 38 16.33 24.22 -81.97
N PRO A 39 16.79 24.74 -80.81
CA PRO A 39 16.06 24.65 -79.56
C PRO A 39 14.66 25.24 -79.73
N GLU A 40 13.66 24.37 -79.65
CA GLU A 40 12.25 24.75 -79.58
C GLU A 40 12.09 25.60 -78.32
N LEU A 41 11.67 26.85 -78.52
CA LEU A 41 11.43 27.81 -77.44
C LEU A 41 10.43 27.17 -76.48
N GLU A 42 10.89 26.76 -75.29
CA GLU A 42 10.07 26.10 -74.27
C GLU A 42 8.79 26.91 -74.08
N LYS A 43 7.67 26.29 -74.44
CA LYS A 43 6.33 26.83 -74.20
C LYS A 43 6.27 27.16 -72.70
N PRO A 44 5.88 28.39 -72.30
CA PRO A 44 5.70 28.69 -70.90
C PRO A 44 4.75 27.62 -70.31
N PRO A 45 5.07 27.06 -69.13
CA PRO A 45 4.26 26.03 -68.50
C PRO A 45 2.82 26.51 -68.43
N SER A 46 1.87 25.62 -68.73
CA SER A 46 0.47 25.96 -68.69
C SER A 46 0.05 26.29 -67.25
N ASP A 47 -0.92 27.19 -67.05
CA ASP A 47 -1.36 27.57 -65.70
C ASP A 47 -1.81 26.37 -64.85
N ASP A 48 -2.27 25.29 -65.50
CA ASP A 48 -2.65 24.01 -64.86
C ASP A 48 -1.43 23.25 -64.29
N ASP A 49 -0.22 23.43 -64.85
CA ASP A 49 0.99 22.82 -64.29
C ASP A 49 1.42 23.51 -62.99
N PHE A 50 1.03 24.78 -62.77
CA PHE A 50 1.46 25.59 -61.63
C PHE A 50 0.72 25.25 -60.32
N GLU A 51 -0.52 24.77 -60.38
CA GLU A 51 -1.30 24.36 -59.19
C GLU A 51 -0.70 23.14 -58.47
N ASP A 52 0.01 22.26 -59.18
CA ASP A 52 0.64 21.07 -58.58
C ASP A 52 1.92 21.39 -57.78
N LEU A 53 2.44 22.61 -57.92
CA LEU A 53 3.77 23.00 -57.47
C LEU A 53 3.80 23.76 -56.16
N THR A 54 2.67 23.97 -55.50
CA THR A 54 2.64 24.60 -54.18
C THR A 54 2.01 23.67 -53.15
N SER A 55 2.39 23.85 -51.87
CA SER A 55 1.66 23.25 -50.75
C SER A 55 1.12 24.36 -49.86
N PRO A 56 -0.18 24.36 -49.54
CA PRO A 56 -0.74 25.31 -48.58
C PRO A 56 -0.09 25.09 -47.20
N LEU A 57 0.06 26.16 -46.43
CA LEU A 57 0.35 26.03 -45.01
C LEU A 57 -0.82 25.33 -44.29
N PRO A 58 -0.55 24.45 -43.31
CA PRO A 58 -1.60 23.90 -42.48
C PRO A 58 -2.34 25.03 -41.74
N GLU A 59 -3.64 24.90 -41.59
CA GLU A 59 -4.48 25.87 -40.87
C GLU A 59 -4.36 25.66 -39.34
N ASP A 60 -3.17 25.94 -38.80
CA ASP A 60 -2.85 25.80 -37.38
C ASP A 60 -2.20 27.07 -36.78
N VAL A 61 -2.20 27.14 -35.46
CA VAL A 61 -1.67 28.30 -34.71
C VAL A 61 -0.16 28.47 -34.89
N PHE A 62 0.59 27.41 -35.19
CA PHE A 62 2.03 27.51 -35.45
C PHE A 62 2.32 28.14 -36.82
N SER A 63 1.48 27.87 -37.80
CA SER A 63 1.51 28.53 -39.11
C SER A 63 1.17 29.99 -38.98
N LEU A 64 0.21 30.32 -38.11
CA LEU A 64 -0.11 31.71 -37.76
C LEU A 64 1.07 32.40 -37.07
N LEU A 65 1.74 31.71 -36.14
CA LEU A 65 2.94 32.22 -35.47
C LEU A 65 4.07 32.51 -36.47
N TYR A 66 4.23 31.67 -37.49
CA TYR A 66 5.21 31.86 -38.56
C TYR A 66 4.92 33.10 -39.43
N VAL A 67 3.65 33.42 -39.69
CA VAL A 67 3.25 34.53 -40.57
C VAL A 67 3.10 35.86 -39.80
N CYS A 68 2.86 35.82 -38.50
CA CYS A 68 2.56 37.04 -37.75
C CYS A 68 3.79 37.95 -37.54
N LYS A 69 3.52 39.23 -37.29
CA LYS A 69 4.57 40.19 -36.92
C LYS A 69 5.17 39.83 -35.55
N PRO A 70 6.51 39.78 -35.39
CA PRO A 70 7.13 39.52 -34.09
C PRO A 70 6.69 40.55 -33.05
N CYS A 71 6.36 40.07 -31.85
CA CYS A 71 5.79 40.87 -30.74
C CYS A 71 4.45 41.57 -31.05
N GLY A 72 3.77 41.22 -32.15
CA GLY A 72 2.42 41.68 -32.45
C GLY A 72 1.35 41.01 -31.58
N PHE A 73 0.13 41.53 -31.61
CA PHE A 73 -1.01 40.95 -30.90
C PHE A 73 -1.28 39.50 -31.32
N THR A 74 -1.18 39.18 -32.61
CA THR A 74 -1.29 37.82 -33.15
C THR A 74 -0.22 36.87 -32.61
N CYS A 75 1.03 37.34 -32.46
CA CYS A 75 2.11 36.57 -31.87
C CYS A 75 1.80 36.20 -30.42
N ILE A 76 1.36 37.18 -29.61
CA ILE A 76 0.95 36.96 -28.21
C ILE A 76 -0.21 35.96 -28.13
N TYR A 77 -1.19 36.06 -29.03
CA TYR A 77 -2.30 35.12 -29.12
C TYR A 77 -1.81 33.69 -29.40
N CYS A 78 -0.90 33.51 -30.37
CA CYS A 78 -0.36 32.19 -30.68
C CYS A 78 0.42 31.58 -29.51
N ILE A 79 1.23 32.40 -28.82
CA ILE A 79 1.96 31.97 -27.62
C ILE A 79 0.98 31.62 -26.49
N LEU A 80 -0.08 32.38 -26.30
CA LEU A 80 -1.11 32.06 -25.29
C LEU A 80 -1.77 30.70 -25.57
N VAL A 81 -2.16 30.43 -26.82
CA VAL A 81 -2.76 29.14 -27.21
C VAL A 81 -1.77 27.99 -27.01
N PHE A 82 -0.50 28.19 -27.39
CA PHE A 82 0.57 27.22 -27.10
C PHE A 82 0.71 26.96 -25.59
N MET A 83 0.73 28.01 -24.75
CA MET A 83 0.84 27.87 -23.31
C MET A 83 -0.36 27.15 -22.68
N VAL A 84 -1.58 27.40 -23.17
CA VAL A 84 -2.79 26.70 -22.73
C VAL A 84 -2.71 25.21 -23.08
N GLN A 85 -2.30 24.87 -24.29
CA GLN A 85 -2.19 23.47 -24.66
C GLN A 85 -1.03 22.76 -23.95
N ALA A 86 0.13 23.39 -23.88
CA ALA A 86 1.27 22.87 -23.15
C ALA A 86 0.91 22.65 -21.68
N SER A 87 0.17 23.57 -21.05
CA SER A 87 -0.25 23.39 -19.65
C SER A 87 -1.21 22.21 -19.48
N ILE A 88 -2.16 21.99 -20.39
CA ILE A 88 -3.05 20.81 -20.36
C ILE A 88 -2.23 19.52 -20.46
N ILE A 89 -1.29 19.45 -21.41
CA ILE A 89 -0.39 18.31 -21.60
C ILE A 89 0.44 18.05 -20.33
N PHE A 90 1.08 19.09 -19.79
CA PHE A 90 1.88 18.96 -18.58
C PHE A 90 1.06 18.59 -17.34
N LEU A 91 -0.19 19.06 -17.24
CA LEU A 91 -1.10 18.68 -16.16
C LEU A 91 -1.47 17.20 -16.26
N ILE A 92 -1.74 16.70 -17.47
CA ILE A 92 -1.97 15.26 -17.70
C ILE A 92 -0.71 14.47 -17.33
N MET A 93 0.46 14.85 -17.84
CA MET A 93 1.71 14.17 -17.51
C MET A 93 1.97 14.15 -16.00
N ALA A 94 1.77 15.27 -15.31
CA ALA A 94 1.94 15.37 -13.86
C ALA A 94 0.97 14.47 -13.10
N ASP A 95 -0.29 14.39 -13.53
CA ASP A 95 -1.30 13.51 -12.94
C ASP A 95 -0.93 12.03 -13.13
N LEU A 96 -0.46 11.65 -14.33
CA LEU A 96 -0.03 10.29 -14.64
C LEU A 96 1.18 9.85 -13.81
N LEU A 97 2.12 10.76 -13.54
CA LEU A 97 3.32 10.49 -12.75
C LEU A 97 3.05 10.51 -11.23
N LYS A 98 2.03 11.24 -10.78
CA LYS A 98 1.71 11.37 -9.35
C LYS A 98 1.27 10.05 -8.72
N ASN A 99 0.63 9.18 -9.50
CA ASN A 99 0.12 7.89 -9.01
C ASN A 99 1.22 6.82 -8.87
N GLY A 100 2.43 7.09 -9.37
CA GLY A 100 3.54 6.14 -9.37
C GLY A 100 4.12 5.86 -7.98
N THR A 101 4.49 4.60 -7.77
CA THR A 101 5.36 4.21 -6.65
C THR A 101 6.82 4.34 -7.07
N ALA A 102 7.78 4.30 -6.15
CA ALA A 102 9.19 4.43 -6.53
C ALA A 102 9.72 3.23 -7.34
N HIS A 103 9.16 2.02 -7.13
CA HIS A 103 9.43 0.84 -7.95
C HIS A 103 8.70 0.84 -9.30
N ASN A 104 7.57 1.56 -9.36
CA ASN A 104 6.73 1.65 -10.54
C ASN A 104 6.27 3.11 -10.75
N PRO A 105 7.18 4.02 -11.15
CA PRO A 105 6.90 5.46 -11.24
C PRO A 105 5.86 5.79 -12.30
N LEU A 106 5.69 4.90 -13.27
CA LEU A 106 4.69 5.04 -14.33
C LEU A 106 3.39 4.30 -14.01
N SER A 107 3.23 3.71 -12.82
CA SER A 107 2.04 2.92 -12.45
C SER A 107 1.67 1.87 -13.51
N VAL A 108 2.67 1.24 -14.11
CA VAL A 108 2.47 0.24 -15.16
C VAL A 108 1.87 -1.00 -14.50
N PRO A 109 0.66 -1.43 -14.87
CA PRO A 109 0.06 -2.62 -14.28
C PRO A 109 0.95 -3.84 -14.56
N PRO A 110 1.26 -4.66 -13.54
CA PRO A 110 1.98 -5.89 -13.77
C PRO A 110 1.09 -6.87 -14.54
N GLY A 111 1.70 -7.66 -15.44
CA GLY A 111 1.02 -8.70 -16.21
C GLY A 111 -0.29 -8.23 -16.86
N VAL A 112 -0.21 -7.78 -18.10
CA VAL A 112 -1.40 -7.48 -18.90
C VAL A 112 -1.81 -8.70 -19.73
N ASN A 113 -3.11 -8.84 -19.97
CA ASN A 113 -3.61 -9.85 -20.89
C ASN A 113 -3.02 -9.66 -22.30
N VAL A 114 -2.80 -10.76 -23.01
CA VAL A 114 -2.17 -10.74 -24.34
C VAL A 114 -2.96 -9.87 -25.31
N GLU A 115 -4.29 -9.84 -25.22
CA GLU A 115 -5.13 -8.97 -26.05
C GLU A 115 -4.82 -7.49 -25.80
N VAL A 116 -4.61 -7.11 -24.54
CA VAL A 116 -4.26 -5.73 -24.15
C VAL A 116 -2.85 -5.40 -24.61
N THR A 117 -1.89 -6.31 -24.43
CA THR A 117 -0.52 -6.14 -24.95
C THR A 117 -0.53 -5.91 -26.46
N LEU A 118 -1.24 -6.73 -27.23
CA LEU A 118 -1.36 -6.54 -28.69
C LEU A 118 -2.04 -5.21 -29.04
N ALA A 119 -3.10 -4.84 -28.33
CA ALA A 119 -3.76 -3.55 -28.52
C ALA A 119 -2.81 -2.38 -28.23
N GLN A 120 -2.01 -2.46 -27.17
CA GLN A 120 -0.98 -1.47 -26.82
C GLN A 120 0.06 -1.33 -27.92
N ALA A 121 0.54 -2.45 -28.51
CA ALA A 121 1.52 -2.43 -29.60
C ALA A 121 0.97 -1.73 -30.87
N VAL A 122 -0.25 -2.09 -31.29
CA VAL A 122 -0.92 -1.44 -32.44
C VAL A 122 -1.15 0.04 -32.15
N SER A 123 -1.58 0.34 -30.94
CA SER A 123 -1.80 1.68 -30.43
C SER A 123 -0.53 2.56 -30.48
N MET A 124 0.67 2.00 -30.24
CA MET A 124 1.92 2.75 -30.41
C MET A 124 2.16 3.18 -31.86
N LEU A 125 1.82 2.33 -32.83
CA LEU A 125 1.89 2.69 -34.25
C LEU A 125 0.88 3.80 -34.59
N LEU A 126 -0.34 3.66 -34.07
CA LEU A 126 -1.40 4.64 -34.27
C LEU A 126 -1.00 5.99 -33.65
N ALA A 127 -0.48 6.00 -32.43
CA ALA A 127 -0.02 7.20 -31.74
C ALA A 127 0.97 7.99 -32.60
N VAL A 128 2.00 7.37 -33.18
CA VAL A 128 2.94 8.13 -34.05
C VAL A 128 2.25 8.64 -35.31
N SER A 129 1.33 7.87 -35.89
CA SER A 129 0.63 8.25 -37.13
C SER A 129 -0.42 9.35 -36.95
N THR A 130 -1.04 9.47 -35.77
CA THR A 130 -2.09 10.46 -35.49
C THR A 130 -1.54 11.78 -34.94
N GLN A 131 -0.28 11.84 -34.53
CA GLN A 131 0.36 13.06 -34.03
C GLN A 131 0.71 14.03 -35.18
N THR A 132 -0.32 14.72 -35.68
CA THR A 132 -0.23 15.69 -36.80
C THR A 132 0.78 16.80 -36.56
N ASN A 133 0.91 17.28 -35.32
CA ASN A 133 1.90 18.29 -34.95
C ASN A 133 3.34 17.81 -35.17
N LEU A 134 3.65 16.59 -34.72
CA LEU A 134 4.97 16.01 -34.90
C LEU A 134 5.29 15.79 -36.38
N LEU A 135 4.35 15.21 -37.14
CA LEU A 135 4.52 14.95 -38.57
C LEU A 135 4.69 16.25 -39.38
N THR A 136 3.90 17.28 -39.05
CA THR A 136 3.99 18.60 -39.69
C THR A 136 5.32 19.28 -39.36
N ALA A 137 5.76 19.24 -38.10
CA ALA A 137 7.05 19.80 -37.70
C ALA A 137 8.23 19.08 -38.36
N ILE A 138 8.19 17.75 -38.49
CA ILE A 138 9.19 16.97 -39.24
C ILE A 138 9.20 17.39 -40.72
N SER A 139 8.02 17.52 -41.31
CA SER A 139 7.88 17.96 -42.70
C SER A 139 8.50 19.35 -42.89
N ARG A 140 8.22 20.29 -41.98
CA ARG A 140 8.80 21.64 -41.95
C ARG A 140 10.31 21.60 -41.75
N MET A 141 10.80 20.94 -40.71
CA MET A 141 12.23 20.83 -40.42
C MET A 141 13.03 20.29 -41.62
N SER A 142 12.47 19.32 -42.35
CA SER A 142 13.09 18.80 -43.57
C SER A 142 13.15 19.84 -44.70
N LEU A 143 12.14 20.71 -44.80
CA LEU A 143 12.08 21.82 -45.76
C LEU A 143 12.91 23.04 -45.32
N GLY A 144 13.28 23.16 -44.05
CA GLY A 144 14.04 24.30 -43.51
C GLY A 144 15.40 24.51 -44.18
N GLN A 145 16.01 23.45 -44.72
CA GLN A 145 17.23 23.56 -45.54
C GLN A 145 17.01 24.30 -46.87
N SER A 146 15.76 24.46 -47.29
CA SER A 146 15.35 25.08 -48.54
C SER A 146 14.50 26.33 -48.31
N TYR A 147 14.63 26.93 -47.14
CA TYR A 147 14.06 28.24 -46.84
C TYR A 147 14.71 29.30 -47.73
N ASP A 148 14.01 29.69 -48.81
CA ASP A 148 14.41 30.83 -49.62
C ASP A 148 13.92 32.12 -48.95
N HIS A 149 14.85 32.75 -48.23
CA HIS A 149 14.60 34.00 -47.53
C HIS A 149 14.10 35.11 -48.47
N ALA A 150 14.51 35.13 -49.73
CA ALA A 150 14.06 36.15 -50.67
C ALA A 150 12.58 35.95 -51.02
N TYR A 151 12.17 34.73 -51.36
CA TYR A 151 10.78 34.40 -51.68
C TYR A 151 9.84 34.57 -50.49
N VAL A 152 10.27 34.18 -49.28
CA VAL A 152 9.43 34.35 -48.09
C VAL A 152 9.19 35.84 -47.80
N LEU A 153 10.21 36.69 -47.96
CA LEU A 153 10.07 38.14 -47.77
C LEU A 153 9.18 38.80 -48.83
N THR A 154 9.08 38.27 -50.06
CA THR A 154 8.16 38.84 -51.07
C THR A 154 6.70 38.55 -50.72
N MET A 155 6.42 37.39 -50.13
CA MET A 155 5.06 37.02 -49.71
C MET A 155 4.69 37.63 -48.35
N ASN A 156 5.64 37.70 -47.42
CA ASN A 156 5.44 38.27 -46.11
C ASN A 156 6.69 39.04 -45.64
N PRO A 157 6.68 40.38 -45.72
CA PRO A 157 7.85 41.19 -45.34
C PRO A 157 8.15 41.13 -43.83
N ASN A 158 7.25 40.60 -43.00
CA ASN A 158 7.46 40.47 -41.56
C ASN A 158 8.02 39.10 -41.15
N ALA A 159 8.03 38.09 -42.03
CA ALA A 159 8.45 36.75 -41.69
C ALA A 159 9.98 36.66 -41.59
N THR A 160 10.49 36.30 -40.41
CA THR A 160 11.92 36.08 -40.20
C THR A 160 12.24 34.58 -40.19
N HIS A 161 13.50 34.24 -40.51
CA HIS A 161 14.00 32.87 -40.38
C HIS A 161 13.89 32.34 -38.93
N ALA A 162 13.94 33.24 -37.93
CA ALA A 162 13.76 32.86 -36.53
C ALA A 162 12.33 32.40 -36.24
N ASP A 163 11.32 33.09 -36.78
CA ASP A 163 9.89 32.75 -36.58
C ASP A 163 9.56 31.37 -37.17
N TYR A 164 10.18 31.03 -38.31
CA TYR A 164 10.09 29.70 -38.92
C TYR A 164 10.61 28.59 -38.00
N TRP A 165 11.81 28.76 -37.45
CA TRP A 165 12.40 27.76 -36.57
C TRP A 165 11.69 27.69 -35.22
N ILE A 166 11.30 28.83 -34.64
CA ILE A 166 10.57 28.87 -33.37
C ILE A 166 9.23 28.15 -33.50
N SER A 167 8.43 28.48 -34.52
CA SER A 167 7.14 27.80 -34.75
C SER A 167 7.31 26.30 -34.97
N THR A 168 8.31 25.88 -35.75
CA THR A 168 8.61 24.47 -35.99
C THR A 168 9.06 23.74 -34.73
N ILE A 169 9.92 24.34 -33.91
CA ILE A 169 10.40 23.77 -32.64
C ILE A 169 9.26 23.66 -31.63
N LEU A 170 8.44 24.69 -31.47
CA LEU A 170 7.28 24.65 -30.57
C LEU A 170 6.27 23.58 -31.01
N GLN A 171 6.02 23.45 -32.32
CA GLN A 171 5.15 22.40 -32.86
C GLN A 171 5.72 21.00 -32.63
N MET A 172 7.02 20.81 -32.84
CA MET A 172 7.70 19.55 -32.56
C MET A 172 7.62 19.20 -31.07
N PHE A 173 7.85 20.17 -30.19
CA PHE A 173 7.78 20.00 -28.75
C PHE A 173 6.41 19.53 -28.28
N VAL A 174 5.32 20.18 -28.73
CA VAL A 174 3.95 19.75 -28.41
C VAL A 174 3.68 18.35 -28.94
N GLY A 175 4.09 18.05 -30.18
CA GLY A 175 3.93 16.72 -30.78
C GLY A 175 4.67 15.62 -30.01
N LEU A 176 5.89 15.89 -29.54
CA LEU A 176 6.67 14.96 -28.73
C LEU A 176 6.08 14.77 -27.33
N ALA A 177 5.67 15.85 -26.67
CA ALA A 177 5.06 15.78 -25.34
C ALA A 177 3.75 14.97 -25.37
N MET A 178 2.89 15.22 -26.37
CA MET A 178 1.69 14.41 -26.61
C MET A 178 2.01 12.93 -26.87
N LEU A 179 3.10 12.63 -27.57
CA LEU A 179 3.52 11.25 -27.82
C LEU A 179 3.99 10.55 -26.53
N VAL A 180 4.69 11.28 -25.65
CA VAL A 180 5.09 10.77 -24.32
C VAL A 180 3.86 10.49 -23.45
N ASP A 181 2.88 11.40 -23.40
CA ASP A 181 1.63 11.16 -22.66
C ASP A 181 0.86 9.97 -23.24
N SER A 182 0.77 9.88 -24.56
CA SER A 182 0.18 8.74 -25.26
C SER A 182 0.86 7.43 -24.87
N PHE A 183 2.20 7.45 -24.77
CA PHE A 183 2.98 6.29 -24.35
C PHE A 183 2.66 5.88 -22.92
N ILE A 184 2.69 6.82 -21.96
CA ILE A 184 2.43 6.55 -20.55
C ILE A 184 0.99 6.05 -20.35
N LEU A 185 -0.01 6.72 -20.92
CA LEU A 185 -1.42 6.32 -20.83
C LEU A 185 -1.67 4.92 -21.40
N ASN A 186 -1.03 4.60 -22.52
CA ASN A 186 -1.13 3.30 -23.14
C ASN A 186 -0.50 2.22 -22.25
N MET A 187 0.64 2.51 -21.61
CA MET A 187 1.30 1.58 -20.67
C MET A 187 0.51 1.35 -19.39
N GLN A 188 -0.19 2.36 -18.88
CA GLN A 188 -1.05 2.26 -17.70
C GLN A 188 -2.38 1.54 -17.95
N SER A 189 -2.77 1.33 -19.22
CA SER A 189 -4.08 0.77 -19.55
C SER A 189 -4.17 -0.72 -19.23
N THR A 190 -5.11 -1.10 -18.36
CA THR A 190 -5.41 -2.50 -18.01
C THR A 190 -6.43 -3.16 -18.96
N SER A 191 -7.15 -2.37 -19.76
CA SER A 191 -8.16 -2.84 -20.70
C SER A 191 -8.08 -2.12 -22.04
N VAL A 192 -8.53 -2.79 -23.11
CA VAL A 192 -8.59 -2.20 -24.46
C VAL A 192 -9.55 -1.01 -24.52
N LEU A 193 -10.64 -1.04 -23.74
CA LEU A 193 -11.61 0.08 -23.70
C LEU A 193 -10.97 1.33 -23.08
N THR A 194 -10.28 1.18 -21.95
CA THR A 194 -9.56 2.28 -21.30
C THR A 194 -8.53 2.88 -22.24
N LEU A 195 -7.79 2.03 -22.95
CA LEU A 195 -6.85 2.46 -23.98
C LEU A 195 -7.54 3.32 -25.04
N MET A 196 -8.65 2.87 -25.62
CA MET A 196 -9.36 3.64 -26.67
C MET A 196 -9.93 4.96 -26.16
N LEU A 197 -10.42 5.00 -24.92
CA LEU A 197 -10.89 6.23 -24.28
C LEU A 197 -9.76 7.24 -24.10
N ASN A 198 -8.57 6.77 -23.69
CA ASN A 198 -7.38 7.62 -23.56
C ASN A 198 -6.97 8.20 -24.92
N PHE A 199 -7.04 7.43 -26.02
CA PHE A 199 -6.79 7.95 -27.37
C PHE A 199 -7.80 9.02 -27.80
N ALA A 200 -9.09 8.81 -27.51
CA ALA A 200 -10.12 9.80 -27.84
C ALA A 200 -9.87 11.13 -27.11
N ALA A 201 -9.48 11.07 -25.83
CA ALA A 201 -9.14 12.25 -25.04
C ALA A 201 -7.90 12.98 -25.60
N LEU A 202 -6.85 12.25 -25.97
CA LEU A 202 -5.65 12.83 -26.57
C LEU A 202 -5.90 13.40 -27.97
N ALA A 203 -6.74 12.76 -28.77
CA ALA A 203 -7.14 13.27 -30.08
C ALA A 203 -7.85 14.63 -29.94
N PHE A 204 -8.75 14.77 -28.96
CA PHE A 204 -9.40 16.04 -28.66
C PHE A 204 -8.39 17.15 -28.32
N ILE A 205 -7.37 16.86 -27.49
CA ILE A 205 -6.33 17.83 -27.14
C ILE A 205 -5.50 18.23 -28.36
N SER A 206 -5.27 17.31 -29.30
CA SER A 206 -4.55 17.61 -30.54
C SER A 206 -5.30 18.59 -31.45
N GLU A 207 -6.63 18.62 -31.40
CA GLU A 207 -7.50 19.49 -32.22
C GLU A 207 -7.65 20.91 -31.66
N VAL A 208 -7.21 21.16 -30.42
CA VAL A 208 -7.34 22.47 -29.75
C VAL A 208 -6.74 23.60 -30.58
N GLN A 209 -5.56 23.40 -31.18
CA GLN A 209 -4.92 24.43 -32.01
C GLN A 209 -5.71 24.76 -33.27
N GLN A 210 -6.23 23.74 -33.95
CA GLN A 210 -7.05 23.93 -35.16
C GLN A 210 -8.35 24.66 -34.81
N THR A 211 -8.93 24.33 -33.65
CA THR A 211 -10.12 25.01 -33.13
C THR A 211 -9.83 26.49 -32.85
N PHE A 212 -8.73 26.81 -32.18
CA PHE A 212 -8.34 28.21 -31.95
C PHE A 212 -8.02 28.96 -33.24
N PHE A 213 -7.33 28.33 -34.20
CA PHE A 213 -7.12 28.89 -35.52
C PHE A 213 -8.44 29.17 -36.25
N TRP A 214 -9.40 28.26 -36.19
CA TRP A 214 -10.72 28.44 -36.77
C TRP A 214 -11.49 29.60 -36.11
N ILE A 215 -11.43 29.72 -34.79
CA ILE A 215 -12.04 30.85 -34.05
C ILE A 215 -11.41 32.18 -34.50
N ALA A 216 -10.09 32.22 -34.61
CA ALA A 216 -9.35 33.38 -35.12
C ALA A 216 -9.74 33.74 -36.56
N LYS A 217 -9.85 32.73 -37.45
CA LYS A 217 -10.22 32.89 -38.87
C LYS A 217 -11.60 33.49 -39.09
N ASN A 218 -12.53 33.27 -38.16
CA ASN A 218 -13.89 33.80 -38.22
C ASN A 218 -14.05 35.17 -37.53
N GLY A 219 -12.94 35.81 -37.11
CA GLY A 219 -12.97 37.18 -36.58
C GLY A 219 -13.45 37.31 -35.13
N TYR A 220 -13.55 36.21 -34.38
CA TYR A 220 -14.01 36.25 -32.97
C TYR A 220 -12.99 36.87 -31.99
N ILE A 221 -11.71 36.94 -32.35
CA ILE A 221 -10.63 37.43 -31.47
C ILE A 221 -10.30 38.91 -31.73
N SER A 222 -9.88 39.24 -32.96
CA SER A 222 -9.56 40.60 -33.40
C SER A 222 -9.43 40.64 -34.93
N ARG A 223 -9.70 41.79 -35.55
CA ARG A 223 -9.52 42.00 -37.00
C ARG A 223 -8.09 41.75 -37.45
N THR A 224 -7.10 42.13 -36.64
CA THR A 224 -5.67 41.90 -36.97
C THR A 224 -5.34 40.41 -37.04
N VAL A 225 -5.89 39.62 -36.11
CA VAL A 225 -5.67 38.16 -36.09
C VAL A 225 -6.40 37.51 -37.27
N GLU A 226 -7.62 37.97 -37.58
CA GLU A 226 -8.39 37.50 -38.75
C GLU A 226 -7.62 37.76 -40.06
N GLU A 227 -7.07 38.95 -40.24
CA GLU A 227 -6.23 39.29 -41.40
C GLU A 227 -5.01 38.36 -41.51
N ASP A 228 -4.30 38.13 -40.41
CA ASP A 228 -3.14 37.23 -40.39
C ASP A 228 -3.52 35.76 -40.70
N THR A 229 -4.68 35.29 -40.24
CA THR A 229 -5.17 33.92 -40.60
C THR A 229 -5.55 33.79 -42.07
N ARG A 230 -6.06 34.87 -42.70
CA ARG A 230 -6.29 34.89 -44.16
C ARG A 230 -4.98 34.85 -44.92
N LEU A 231 -3.92 35.48 -44.41
CA LEU A 231 -2.58 35.35 -44.97
C LEU A 231 -2.12 33.89 -44.92
N VAL A 232 -2.24 33.20 -43.78
CA VAL A 232 -1.89 31.76 -43.67
C VAL A 232 -2.67 30.91 -44.68
N THR A 233 -3.98 31.15 -44.83
CA THR A 233 -4.84 30.39 -45.76
C THR A 233 -4.41 30.58 -47.22
N ASN A 234 -4.00 31.79 -47.58
CA ASN A 234 -3.56 32.14 -48.93
C ASN A 234 -2.07 31.83 -49.18
N PHE A 235 -1.30 31.57 -48.13
CA PHE A 235 0.15 31.37 -48.23
C PHE A 235 0.46 29.98 -48.75
N GLN A 236 1.12 29.95 -49.90
CA GLN A 236 1.51 28.76 -50.61
C GLN A 236 3.03 28.64 -50.63
N ILE A 237 3.58 27.51 -50.15
CA ILE A 237 5.02 27.24 -50.20
C ILE A 237 5.34 26.59 -51.55
N PRO A 238 6.23 27.16 -52.38
CA PRO A 238 6.64 26.56 -53.63
C PRO A 238 7.43 25.26 -53.39
N ARG A 239 6.97 24.15 -53.96
CA ARG A 239 7.64 22.84 -54.00
C ARG A 239 8.75 22.77 -55.06
N HIS A 240 8.86 23.78 -55.90
CA HIS A 240 9.44 23.67 -57.24
C HIS A 240 10.96 23.44 -57.30
N PHE A 241 11.72 23.76 -56.25
CA PHE A 241 13.18 23.52 -56.24
C PHE A 241 13.61 22.08 -55.90
N HIS A 242 12.67 21.22 -55.49
CA HIS A 242 13.04 19.92 -54.90
C HIS A 242 13.05 18.73 -55.86
N LYS A 243 12.26 18.73 -56.94
CA LYS A 243 12.16 17.55 -57.82
C LYS A 243 13.44 17.28 -58.62
N ALA A 244 14.28 18.31 -58.81
CA ALA A 244 15.52 18.20 -59.58
C ALA A 244 16.81 18.07 -58.74
N SER A 245 16.86 18.56 -57.48
CA SER A 245 18.16 18.68 -56.77
C SER A 245 18.37 17.75 -55.58
N ASN A 246 17.32 17.19 -54.92
CA ASN A 246 17.55 16.37 -53.73
C ASN A 246 16.53 15.22 -53.52
N PRO A 247 16.74 14.03 -54.14
CA PRO A 247 15.87 12.86 -53.97
C PRO A 247 15.86 12.30 -52.54
N TYR A 248 16.74 12.77 -51.64
CA TYR A 248 16.88 12.26 -50.28
C TYR A 248 15.82 12.80 -49.30
N LEU A 249 15.10 13.88 -49.62
CA LEU A 249 14.14 14.50 -48.70
C LEU A 249 12.94 13.60 -48.29
N PRO A 250 12.19 12.98 -49.22
CA PRO A 250 11.11 12.05 -48.85
C PRO A 250 11.66 10.82 -48.11
N TYR A 251 12.89 10.40 -48.41
CA TYR A 251 13.57 9.34 -47.68
C TYR A 251 13.88 9.77 -46.24
N LEU A 252 14.38 10.98 -46.00
CA LEU A 252 14.64 11.52 -44.66
C LEU A 252 13.36 11.55 -43.80
N LYS A 253 12.22 11.98 -44.36
CA LYS A 253 10.93 11.94 -43.63
C LYS A 253 10.55 10.53 -43.21
N ARG A 254 10.70 9.54 -44.11
CA ARG A 254 10.40 8.12 -43.83
C ARG A 254 11.36 7.55 -42.79
N VAL A 255 12.65 7.88 -42.87
CA VAL A 255 13.65 7.44 -41.89
C VAL A 255 13.36 8.03 -40.52
N LEU A 256 13.04 9.32 -40.43
CA LEU A 256 12.75 9.95 -39.13
C LEU A 256 11.45 9.41 -38.51
N PHE A 257 10.41 9.22 -39.31
CA PHE A 257 9.18 8.54 -38.87
C PHE A 257 9.45 7.12 -38.38
N GLY A 258 10.22 6.34 -39.15
CA GLY A 258 10.62 4.98 -38.78
C GLY A 258 11.48 4.94 -37.52
N LEU A 259 12.36 5.91 -37.32
CA LEU A 259 13.21 6.02 -36.14
C LEU A 259 12.39 6.32 -34.88
N ILE A 260 11.46 7.28 -34.94
CA ILE A 260 10.58 7.61 -33.81
C ILE A 260 9.69 6.41 -33.46
N THR A 261 9.10 5.77 -34.47
CA THR A 261 8.27 4.57 -34.30
C THR A 261 9.08 3.41 -33.70
N GLY A 262 10.28 3.16 -34.22
CA GLY A 262 11.17 2.11 -33.73
C GLY A 262 11.63 2.34 -32.29
N LEU A 263 11.93 3.59 -31.92
CA LEU A 263 12.29 3.97 -30.56
C LEU A 263 11.11 3.77 -29.60
N LEU A 264 9.91 4.18 -29.99
CA LEU A 264 8.69 3.99 -29.18
C LEU A 264 8.39 2.50 -28.97
N LEU A 265 8.46 1.69 -30.03
CA LEU A 265 8.26 0.24 -29.97
C LEU A 265 9.36 -0.46 -29.15
N PHE A 266 10.60 0.03 -29.19
CA PHE A 266 11.70 -0.49 -28.39
C PHE A 266 11.43 -0.27 -26.89
N PHE A 267 11.10 0.96 -26.48
CA PHE A 267 10.74 1.24 -25.08
C PHE A 267 9.49 0.49 -24.63
N TYR A 268 8.49 0.39 -25.51
CA TYR A 268 7.31 -0.44 -25.27
C TYR A 268 7.69 -1.91 -25.04
N GLY A 269 8.51 -2.50 -25.91
CA GLY A 269 8.94 -3.90 -25.78
C GLY A 269 9.71 -4.14 -24.49
N MET A 270 10.57 -3.22 -24.08
CA MET A 270 11.27 -3.28 -22.79
C MET A 270 10.29 -3.26 -21.60
N LEU A 271 9.31 -2.37 -21.60
CA LEU A 271 8.31 -2.29 -20.51
C LEU A 271 7.37 -3.50 -20.51
N ALA A 272 6.88 -3.92 -21.67
CA ALA A 272 6.06 -5.11 -21.83
C ALA A 272 6.79 -6.37 -21.31
N GLN A 273 8.09 -6.49 -21.60
CA GLN A 273 8.90 -7.57 -21.04
C GLN A 273 8.97 -7.50 -19.50
N GLN A 274 9.11 -6.31 -18.93
CA GLN A 274 9.12 -6.12 -17.46
C GLN A 274 7.75 -6.38 -16.82
N GLN A 275 6.65 -6.07 -17.51
CA GLN A 275 5.29 -6.42 -17.09
C GLN A 275 5.11 -7.94 -17.04
N MET A 276 5.58 -8.64 -18.09
CA MET A 276 5.51 -10.10 -18.17
C MET A 276 6.41 -10.81 -17.17
N SER A 277 7.56 -10.22 -16.83
CA SER A 277 8.48 -10.80 -15.84
C SER A 277 7.97 -10.64 -14.40
N GLY A 278 6.87 -9.92 -14.19
CA GLY A 278 6.34 -9.63 -12.85
C GLY A 278 7.20 -8.64 -12.06
N LYS A 279 8.03 -7.82 -12.73
CA LYS A 279 8.93 -6.88 -12.04
C LYS A 279 8.17 -5.78 -11.27
N PHE A 280 6.95 -5.47 -11.73
CA PHE A 280 6.09 -4.45 -11.11
C PHE A 280 5.10 -5.06 -10.09
N ILE A 281 5.22 -6.35 -9.80
CA ILE A 281 4.42 -7.04 -8.80
C ILE A 281 5.06 -6.81 -7.43
N CYS A 282 4.25 -6.69 -6.38
CA CYS A 282 4.76 -6.60 -5.01
C CYS A 282 5.61 -7.84 -4.68
N ASN A 283 6.80 -7.64 -4.11
CA ASN A 283 7.66 -8.73 -3.69
C ASN A 283 7.18 -9.33 -2.36
N GLN A 284 6.56 -8.52 -1.51
CA GLN A 284 6.05 -8.90 -0.20
C GLN A 284 4.59 -8.50 -0.04
N LEU A 285 3.80 -9.44 0.46
CA LEU A 285 2.41 -9.23 0.84
C LEU A 285 2.26 -9.43 2.34
N VAL A 286 1.33 -8.68 2.92
CA VAL A 286 0.79 -8.94 4.25
C VAL A 286 -0.65 -9.36 4.07
N ALA A 287 -1.00 -10.52 4.60
CA ALA A 287 -2.36 -11.01 4.60
C ALA A 287 -2.87 -11.23 6.02
N GLN A 288 -4.11 -10.86 6.29
CA GLN A 288 -4.82 -11.22 7.49
C GLN A 288 -6.15 -11.87 7.13
N PHE A 289 -6.40 -13.07 7.65
CA PHE A 289 -7.64 -13.80 7.46
C PHE A 289 -8.54 -13.73 8.68
N GLY A 290 -9.85 -13.71 8.42
CA GLY A 290 -10.90 -13.94 9.38
C GLY A 290 -10.95 -15.37 9.89
N ASP A 291 -11.67 -15.57 10.99
CA ASP A 291 -11.74 -16.83 11.72
C ASP A 291 -13.16 -17.31 12.01
N GLU A 292 -14.19 -16.63 11.47
CA GLU A 292 -15.59 -16.95 11.78
C GLU A 292 -16.06 -18.24 11.11
N ILE A 293 -15.73 -18.41 9.82
CA ILE A 293 -16.09 -19.60 9.02
C ILE A 293 -15.01 -20.68 9.14
N ARG A 294 -13.74 -20.28 8.97
CA ARG A 294 -12.57 -21.15 9.08
C ARG A 294 -11.57 -20.64 10.12
N PRO A 295 -11.66 -21.11 11.37
CA PRO A 295 -10.80 -20.64 12.46
C PRO A 295 -9.31 -20.86 12.22
N ASP A 296 -8.96 -21.83 11.39
CA ASP A 296 -7.59 -22.14 11.04
C ASP A 296 -6.97 -21.16 10.03
N LEU A 297 -7.76 -20.42 9.24
CA LEU A 297 -7.22 -19.46 8.27
C LEU A 297 -6.49 -18.30 8.96
N ALA A 298 -6.99 -17.82 10.10
CA ALA A 298 -6.31 -16.78 10.87
C ALA A 298 -4.89 -17.18 11.30
N PHE A 299 -4.61 -18.48 11.46
CA PHE A 299 -3.27 -18.97 11.79
C PHE A 299 -2.27 -18.83 10.64
N TYR A 300 -2.75 -18.57 9.43
CA TYR A 300 -1.92 -18.29 8.25
C TYR A 300 -1.84 -16.80 7.93
N SER A 301 -2.43 -15.92 8.73
CA SER A 301 -2.18 -14.48 8.63
C SER A 301 -0.68 -14.22 8.83
N GLY A 302 -0.11 -13.28 8.08
CA GLY A 302 1.32 -12.99 8.17
C GLY A 302 1.89 -12.42 6.87
N ILE A 303 3.21 -12.61 6.71
CA ILE A 303 3.98 -12.11 5.59
C ILE A 303 4.15 -13.22 4.54
N PHE A 304 3.88 -12.90 3.29
CA PHE A 304 4.07 -13.78 2.15
C PHE A 304 5.07 -13.16 1.17
N LEU A 305 6.04 -13.95 0.74
CA LEU A 305 7.12 -13.53 -0.15
C LEU A 305 6.87 -14.08 -1.54
N GLN A 306 7.08 -13.24 -2.56
CA GLN A 306 7.06 -13.66 -3.95
C GLN A 306 8.18 -14.68 -4.18
N LYS A 307 7.83 -15.81 -4.79
CA LYS A 307 8.79 -16.84 -5.14
C LYS A 307 9.54 -16.43 -6.40
N GLU A 308 10.80 -16.01 -6.24
CA GLU A 308 11.63 -15.53 -7.35
C GLU A 308 11.74 -16.56 -8.47
N GLY A 309 11.45 -16.13 -9.71
CA GLY A 309 11.60 -16.94 -10.92
C GLY A 309 10.54 -18.04 -11.12
N GLU A 310 9.65 -18.26 -10.16
CA GLU A 310 8.57 -19.24 -10.28
C GLU A 310 7.25 -18.57 -10.63
N LEU A 311 6.77 -18.84 -11.85
CA LEU A 311 5.46 -18.43 -12.30
C LEU A 311 4.54 -19.66 -12.37
N TYR A 312 3.45 -19.66 -11.62
CA TYR A 312 2.40 -20.67 -11.74
C TYR A 312 1.31 -20.15 -12.68
N ASN A 313 1.03 -20.87 -13.76
CA ASN A 313 0.11 -20.40 -14.82
C ASN A 313 0.47 -19.01 -15.38
N GLY A 314 1.78 -18.68 -15.44
CA GLY A 314 2.27 -17.38 -15.93
C GLY A 314 2.07 -16.22 -14.95
N ARG A 315 1.78 -16.49 -13.67
CA ARG A 315 1.55 -15.49 -12.62
C ARG A 315 2.44 -15.74 -11.42
N ALA A 316 2.72 -14.68 -10.67
CA ALA A 316 3.50 -14.74 -9.45
C ALA A 316 2.86 -15.69 -8.43
N VAL A 317 3.70 -16.37 -7.66
CA VAL A 317 3.31 -17.18 -6.52
C VAL A 317 3.88 -16.52 -5.28
N TYR A 318 3.07 -16.42 -4.24
CA TYR A 318 3.50 -15.90 -2.95
C TYR A 318 3.46 -17.00 -1.92
N GLU A 319 4.57 -17.28 -1.27
CA GLU A 319 4.69 -18.31 -0.25
C GLU A 319 4.84 -17.67 1.13
N ASP A 320 4.26 -18.28 2.17
CA ASP A 320 4.47 -17.88 3.55
C ASP A 320 5.98 -17.75 3.83
N ALA A 321 6.41 -16.62 4.39
CA ALA A 321 7.80 -16.33 4.70
C ALA A 321 8.45 -17.40 5.60
N LYS A 322 7.66 -18.06 6.45
CA LYS A 322 8.11 -19.18 7.30
C LYS A 322 8.24 -20.51 6.56
N LYS A 323 7.96 -20.54 5.25
CA LYS A 323 8.00 -21.72 4.35
C LYS A 323 7.19 -22.91 4.86
N LYS A 324 6.06 -22.63 5.51
CA LYS A 324 5.17 -23.67 6.01
C LYS A 324 4.13 -24.09 4.97
N GLY A 325 4.38 -23.80 3.70
CA GLY A 325 3.64 -24.33 2.56
C GLY A 325 2.23 -23.79 2.36
N ALA A 326 1.88 -22.67 2.99
CA ALA A 326 0.73 -21.86 2.58
C ALA A 326 1.18 -20.87 1.50
N TYR A 327 0.34 -20.65 0.49
CA TYR A 327 0.70 -19.81 -0.64
C TYR A 327 -0.53 -19.21 -1.33
N PHE A 328 -0.32 -18.04 -1.94
CA PHE A 328 -1.21 -17.49 -2.95
C PHE A 328 -0.73 -17.85 -4.34
N ALA A 329 -1.64 -18.33 -5.17
CA ALA A 329 -1.38 -18.62 -6.58
C ALA A 329 -2.65 -18.40 -7.41
N TYR A 330 -2.49 -18.30 -8.72
CA TYR A 330 -3.63 -18.13 -9.62
C TYR A 330 -4.13 -19.46 -10.18
N CYS A 331 -5.41 -19.75 -9.96
CA CYS A 331 -6.09 -20.88 -10.56
C CYS A 331 -6.72 -20.48 -11.89
N LYS A 332 -6.22 -21.06 -12.99
CA LYS A 332 -6.71 -20.77 -14.35
C LYS A 332 -8.14 -21.23 -14.59
N GLU A 333 -8.56 -22.34 -13.97
CA GLU A 333 -9.90 -22.90 -14.13
C GLU A 333 -10.97 -22.01 -13.51
N GLU A 334 -10.70 -21.51 -12.30
CA GLU A 334 -11.56 -20.59 -11.56
C GLU A 334 -11.42 -19.12 -12.02
N GLN A 335 -10.39 -18.85 -12.82
CA GLN A 335 -9.96 -17.49 -13.18
C GLN A 335 -9.78 -16.59 -11.96
N ALA A 336 -9.31 -17.12 -10.84
CA ALA A 336 -9.26 -16.41 -9.57
C ALA A 336 -7.91 -16.59 -8.88
N TRP A 337 -7.54 -15.60 -8.07
CA TRP A 337 -6.48 -15.76 -7.08
C TRP A 337 -6.98 -16.69 -5.98
N THR A 338 -6.12 -17.56 -5.52
CA THR A 338 -6.44 -18.61 -4.56
C THR A 338 -5.43 -18.59 -3.44
N PHE A 339 -5.91 -18.87 -2.24
CA PHE A 339 -5.10 -19.14 -1.07
C PHE A 339 -5.23 -20.62 -0.73
N SER A 340 -4.09 -21.30 -0.72
CA SER A 340 -4.01 -22.76 -0.57
C SER A 340 -2.86 -23.11 0.38
N GLY A 341 -2.81 -24.36 0.83
CA GLY A 341 -1.61 -24.87 1.49
C GLY A 341 -1.46 -26.37 1.41
N LEU A 342 -0.39 -26.90 2.01
CA LEU A 342 0.00 -28.31 1.88
C LEU A 342 -0.98 -29.31 2.51
N VAL A 343 -1.81 -28.86 3.44
CA VAL A 343 -2.73 -29.71 4.21
C VAL A 343 -4.17 -29.38 3.84
N ASP A 344 -4.76 -30.17 2.96
CA ASP A 344 -6.17 -30.03 2.67
C ASP A 344 -7.03 -30.73 3.74
N LEU A 345 -7.78 -29.92 4.50
CA LEU A 345 -8.77 -30.40 5.46
C LEU A 345 -10.14 -30.68 4.81
N GLY A 346 -10.38 -30.18 3.60
CA GLY A 346 -11.67 -30.27 2.90
C GLY A 346 -12.03 -31.69 2.44
N GLU A 347 -11.03 -32.54 2.19
CA GLU A 347 -11.25 -33.96 1.88
C GLU A 347 -11.15 -34.88 3.10
N ALA A 348 -10.91 -34.33 4.30
CA ALA A 348 -10.76 -35.13 5.50
C ALA A 348 -12.12 -35.74 5.88
N LYS A 349 -12.31 -37.03 5.55
CA LYS A 349 -13.45 -37.81 6.06
C LYS A 349 -13.33 -37.88 7.58
N LEU A 350 -14.32 -37.31 8.27
CA LEU A 350 -14.46 -37.46 9.72
C LEU A 350 -14.77 -38.93 10.03
N VAL A 351 -13.74 -39.69 10.42
CA VAL A 351 -13.91 -41.05 10.93
C VAL A 351 -13.82 -40.96 12.45
N ASN A 352 -14.95 -41.19 13.15
CA ASN A 352 -15.04 -41.10 14.62
C ASN A 352 -14.55 -39.75 15.20
N GLY A 353 -14.85 -38.63 14.54
CA GLY A 353 -14.44 -37.29 14.98
C GLY A 353 -12.96 -36.97 14.81
N THR A 354 -12.20 -37.86 14.14
CA THR A 354 -10.81 -37.61 13.75
C THR A 354 -10.75 -37.35 12.24
N ALA A 355 -10.15 -36.24 11.85
CA ALA A 355 -9.91 -35.90 10.46
C ALA A 355 -8.50 -36.36 10.05
N THR A 356 -8.40 -37.11 8.95
CA THR A 356 -7.11 -37.49 8.35
C THR A 356 -6.74 -36.49 7.27
N ALA A 357 -5.66 -35.74 7.49
CA ALA A 357 -5.09 -34.84 6.50
C ALA A 357 -4.26 -35.63 5.47
N GLN A 358 -4.47 -35.37 4.18
CA GLN A 358 -3.60 -35.86 3.11
C GLN A 358 -2.74 -34.70 2.60
N ALA A 359 -1.42 -34.93 2.45
CA ALA A 359 -0.54 -33.95 1.84
C ALA A 359 -0.90 -33.81 0.36
N THR A 360 -1.23 -32.60 -0.08
CA THR A 360 -1.57 -32.32 -1.47
C THR A 360 -0.37 -31.75 -2.21
N SER A 361 -0.16 -32.19 -3.45
CA SER A 361 0.75 -31.51 -4.37
C SER A 361 0.30 -30.07 -4.58
N MET A 362 1.24 -29.16 -4.83
CA MET A 362 0.99 -27.74 -5.09
C MET A 362 0.06 -27.58 -6.31
N ASN A 363 -1.24 -27.47 -6.06
CA ASN A 363 -2.27 -27.22 -7.05
C ASN A 363 -3.04 -25.98 -6.62
N ALA A 364 -2.84 -24.86 -7.33
CA ALA A 364 -3.53 -23.61 -7.01
C ALA A 364 -5.06 -23.73 -7.06
N CYS A 365 -5.61 -24.69 -7.82
CA CYS A 365 -7.05 -24.89 -7.89
C CYS A 365 -7.61 -25.71 -6.72
N ASN A 366 -6.75 -26.27 -5.85
CA ASN A 366 -7.18 -26.86 -4.58
C ASN A 366 -7.03 -25.87 -3.43
N TYR A 367 -7.98 -24.94 -3.36
CA TYR A 367 -7.88 -23.76 -2.51
C TYR A 367 -8.75 -23.84 -1.24
N TRP A 368 -8.31 -23.11 -0.21
CA TRP A 368 -9.09 -22.87 1.00
C TRP A 368 -9.92 -21.60 0.89
N ALA A 369 -9.35 -20.57 0.28
CA ALA A 369 -10.04 -19.33 -0.05
C ALA A 369 -9.69 -18.89 -1.48
N LYS A 370 -10.55 -18.11 -2.12
CA LYS A 370 -10.32 -17.53 -3.43
C LYS A 370 -10.90 -16.12 -3.56
N SER A 371 -10.32 -15.31 -4.43
CA SER A 371 -10.95 -14.07 -4.88
C SER A 371 -12.15 -14.36 -5.78
N GLN A 372 -12.87 -13.32 -6.19
CA GLN A 372 -13.75 -13.43 -7.35
C GLN A 372 -12.94 -13.68 -8.62
N ALA A 373 -13.62 -14.11 -9.68
CA ALA A 373 -13.01 -14.25 -10.99
C ALA A 373 -12.41 -12.91 -11.43
N THR A 374 -11.13 -12.90 -11.73
CA THR A 374 -10.38 -11.72 -12.13
C THR A 374 -9.31 -12.07 -13.15
N ALA A 375 -9.14 -11.18 -14.12
CA ALA A 375 -8.07 -11.28 -15.10
C ALA A 375 -6.80 -10.55 -14.66
N THR A 376 -6.85 -9.78 -13.57
CA THR A 376 -5.70 -8.99 -13.11
C THR A 376 -4.56 -9.88 -12.62
N TYR A 377 -3.33 -9.58 -13.05
CA TYR A 377 -2.12 -10.25 -12.60
C TYR A 377 -1.60 -9.67 -11.27
N ASP A 378 -2.16 -8.58 -10.79
CA ASP A 378 -1.87 -8.04 -9.46
C ASP A 378 -2.86 -8.61 -8.44
N ILE A 379 -2.36 -9.42 -7.52
CA ILE A 379 -3.21 -9.96 -6.45
C ILE A 379 -3.79 -8.85 -5.55
N ILE A 380 -3.14 -7.71 -5.42
CA ILE A 380 -3.63 -6.59 -4.59
C ILE A 380 -4.94 -6.03 -5.15
N GLU A 381 -5.13 -5.99 -6.47
CA GLU A 381 -6.40 -5.56 -7.06
C GLU A 381 -7.57 -6.49 -6.69
N SER A 382 -7.28 -7.77 -6.40
CA SER A 382 -8.29 -8.73 -5.99
C SER A 382 -8.78 -8.52 -4.55
N TYR A 383 -8.04 -7.77 -3.72
CA TYR A 383 -8.42 -7.44 -2.35
C TYR A 383 -9.71 -6.61 -2.27
N GLN A 384 -9.92 -5.72 -3.25
CA GLN A 384 -11.11 -4.86 -3.30
C GLN A 384 -12.40 -5.65 -3.54
N GLN A 385 -12.29 -6.92 -3.94
CA GLN A 385 -13.39 -7.81 -4.21
C GLN A 385 -13.61 -8.76 -3.02
N PRO A 386 -14.86 -9.18 -2.77
CA PRO A 386 -15.15 -10.11 -1.68
C PRO A 386 -14.50 -11.46 -1.93
N TRP A 387 -13.57 -11.84 -1.03
CA TRP A 387 -12.98 -13.17 -1.02
C TRP A 387 -13.97 -14.20 -0.49
N LEU A 388 -13.85 -15.42 -1.00
CA LEU A 388 -14.69 -16.55 -0.70
C LEU A 388 -13.87 -17.64 -0.02
N VAL A 389 -14.38 -18.22 1.07
CA VAL A 389 -13.78 -19.34 1.79
C VAL A 389 -14.65 -20.58 1.66
N ARG A 390 -14.02 -21.73 1.46
CA ARG A 390 -14.69 -23.04 1.44
C ARG A 390 -14.76 -23.61 2.85
N ASP A 391 -15.98 -23.76 3.37
CA ASP A 391 -16.26 -24.36 4.68
C ASP A 391 -15.99 -25.89 4.63
N TYR A 392 -15.18 -26.40 5.55
CA TYR A 392 -14.83 -27.82 5.64
C TYR A 392 -16.01 -28.72 6.08
N LEU A 393 -16.99 -28.21 6.84
CA LEU A 393 -18.15 -28.99 7.30
C LEU A 393 -19.30 -28.94 6.29
N ALA A 394 -19.64 -27.73 5.84
CA ALA A 394 -20.78 -27.54 4.96
C ALA A 394 -20.45 -27.84 3.50
N ASN A 395 -19.16 -27.87 3.13
CA ASN A 395 -18.69 -27.86 1.74
C ASN A 395 -19.37 -26.74 0.92
N GLN A 396 -19.67 -25.63 1.59
CA GLN A 396 -20.25 -24.43 1.00
C GLN A 396 -19.18 -23.35 0.90
N THR A 397 -19.30 -22.52 -0.12
CA THR A 397 -18.43 -21.38 -0.35
C THR A 397 -19.13 -20.15 0.20
N ASN A 398 -18.55 -19.55 1.24
CA ASN A 398 -19.08 -18.37 1.93
C ASN A 398 -18.14 -17.19 1.75
N GLN A 399 -18.64 -15.96 1.86
CA GLN A 399 -17.77 -14.79 1.87
C GLN A 399 -16.92 -14.78 3.15
N VAL A 400 -15.63 -14.46 3.03
CA VAL A 400 -14.75 -14.30 4.20
C VAL A 400 -15.26 -13.13 5.03
N ASP A 401 -15.37 -13.32 6.34
CA ASP A 401 -15.88 -12.32 7.28
C ASP A 401 -14.96 -11.10 7.39
N HIS A 402 -13.65 -11.35 7.42
CA HIS A 402 -12.61 -10.34 7.38
C HIS A 402 -11.43 -10.84 6.56
N PHE A 403 -10.93 -10.02 5.65
CA PHE A 403 -9.72 -10.31 4.91
C PHE A 403 -9.01 -8.99 4.69
N VAL A 404 -7.70 -8.96 4.88
CA VAL A 404 -6.84 -7.84 4.50
C VAL A 404 -5.72 -8.40 3.67
N LEU A 405 -5.44 -7.76 2.54
CA LEU A 405 -4.27 -8.07 1.72
C LEU A 405 -3.65 -6.76 1.26
N ALA A 406 -2.40 -6.53 1.66
CA ALA A 406 -1.67 -5.30 1.37
C ALA A 406 -0.27 -5.61 0.83
N CYS A 407 0.19 -4.73 -0.06
CA CYS A 407 1.59 -4.70 -0.48
C CYS A 407 2.43 -4.16 0.66
N ASN A 408 3.55 -4.81 0.97
CA ASN A 408 4.42 -4.43 2.08
C ASN A 408 5.88 -4.30 1.65
N ASP A 409 6.08 -3.81 0.43
CA ASP A 409 7.39 -3.48 -0.09
C ASP A 409 7.88 -2.17 0.54
N CYS A 410 9.14 -2.11 0.94
CA CYS A 410 9.78 -0.88 1.40
C CYS A 410 10.98 -0.53 0.53
N GLU A 411 11.34 0.75 0.42
CA GLU A 411 12.49 1.18 -0.38
C GLU A 411 13.47 2.05 0.40
N GLY A 412 14.78 1.90 0.18
CA GLY A 412 15.82 2.62 0.93
C GLY A 412 15.67 4.15 0.98
N ASN A 413 15.17 4.80 -0.08
CA ASN A 413 14.98 6.26 -0.10
C ASN A 413 13.64 6.71 0.54
N ARG A 414 12.67 5.80 0.65
CA ARG A 414 11.35 6.04 1.27
C ARG A 414 11.15 5.21 2.54
N ALA A 415 12.22 4.61 3.07
CA ALA A 415 12.18 3.68 4.19
C ALA A 415 11.53 4.33 5.42
N SER A 416 11.76 5.63 5.63
CA SER A 416 11.12 6.36 6.70
C SER A 416 9.62 6.57 6.50
N GLN A 417 9.06 6.49 5.29
CA GLN A 417 7.61 6.56 5.08
C GLN A 417 6.98 5.16 5.13
N ASP A 418 7.62 4.20 4.46
CA ASP A 418 7.10 2.82 4.36
C ASP A 418 7.13 2.10 5.73
N CYS A 419 8.15 2.39 6.55
CA CYS A 419 8.30 1.83 7.91
C CYS A 419 7.78 2.79 8.99
N SER A 420 6.67 3.49 8.73
CA SER A 420 5.96 4.39 9.66
C SER A 420 6.80 5.49 10.34
N GLY A 421 7.95 5.86 9.77
CA GLY A 421 8.89 6.83 10.39
C GLY A 421 9.82 6.22 11.43
N HIS A 422 9.76 4.90 11.62
CA HIS A 422 10.21 4.21 12.82
C HIS A 422 11.08 2.98 12.52
N GLY A 423 11.58 2.86 11.29
CA GLY A 423 12.51 1.81 10.90
C GLY A 423 13.34 2.17 9.67
N THR A 424 14.22 1.25 9.30
CA THR A 424 14.97 1.26 8.05
C THR A 424 14.51 0.10 7.18
N CYS A 425 14.61 0.25 5.86
CA CYS A 425 14.28 -0.82 4.95
C CYS A 425 15.52 -1.66 4.65
N ASP A 426 15.51 -2.93 5.02
CA ASP A 426 16.54 -3.91 4.70
C ASP A 426 15.92 -5.09 3.94
N ASN A 427 16.44 -5.39 2.75
CA ASN A 427 15.92 -6.45 1.87
C ASN A 427 14.39 -6.42 1.69
N ASN A 428 13.83 -5.24 1.44
CA ASN A 428 12.38 -5.02 1.28
C ASN A 428 11.55 -5.35 2.53
N GLN A 429 12.18 -5.41 3.71
CA GLN A 429 11.54 -5.57 5.01
C GLN A 429 11.89 -4.41 5.94
N CYS A 430 10.93 -3.99 6.75
CA CYS A 430 11.18 -2.97 7.75
C CYS A 430 11.91 -3.55 8.96
N VAL A 431 13.10 -3.03 9.23
CA VAL A 431 13.85 -3.26 10.46
C VAL A 431 13.54 -2.11 11.40
N CYS A 432 12.82 -2.42 12.48
CA CYS A 432 12.35 -1.40 13.40
C CYS A 432 13.45 -0.84 14.28
N ASN A 433 13.37 0.47 14.50
CA ASN A 433 14.20 1.14 15.50
C ASN A 433 13.87 0.61 16.90
N GLU A 434 14.76 0.84 17.85
CA GLU A 434 14.54 0.50 19.26
C GLU A 434 13.23 1.11 19.77
N GLY A 435 12.46 0.34 20.57
CA GLY A 435 11.17 0.77 21.09
C GLY A 435 9.99 0.59 20.11
N ARG A 436 10.20 0.05 18.91
CA ARG A 436 9.18 -0.11 17.88
C ARG A 436 9.07 -1.55 17.38
N ILE A 437 7.85 -1.98 17.08
CA ILE A 437 7.53 -3.31 16.56
C ILE A 437 6.38 -3.23 15.55
N GLY A 438 6.04 -4.36 14.93
CA GLY A 438 5.01 -4.44 13.89
C GLY A 438 5.62 -4.79 12.53
N VAL A 439 4.79 -4.90 11.52
CA VAL A 439 5.26 -5.24 10.16
C VAL A 439 5.97 -4.05 9.51
N ASN A 440 5.47 -2.85 9.79
CA ASN A 440 5.92 -1.56 9.29
C ASN A 440 6.39 -0.65 10.44
N CYS A 441 6.78 -1.23 11.57
CA CYS A 441 7.26 -0.50 12.76
C CYS A 441 6.23 0.50 13.32
N GLU A 442 4.96 0.19 13.12
CA GLU A 442 3.81 1.02 13.41
C GLU A 442 3.47 1.08 14.91
N TYR A 443 3.84 0.06 15.69
CA TYR A 443 3.50 0.00 17.11
C TYR A 443 4.69 0.35 18.01
N PRO A 444 4.47 1.11 19.11
CA PRO A 444 5.43 1.11 20.21
C PRO A 444 5.48 -0.27 20.88
N ILE A 445 6.57 -0.58 21.58
CA ILE A 445 6.60 -1.73 22.49
C ILE A 445 5.44 -1.57 23.50
N PRO A 446 4.55 -2.57 23.62
CA PRO A 446 3.40 -2.47 24.50
C PRO A 446 3.81 -2.64 25.96
N CYS A 447 2.82 -2.68 26.85
CA CYS A 447 3.06 -2.85 28.27
C CYS A 447 4.00 -4.03 28.56
N PRO A 448 5.04 -3.85 29.38
CA PRO A 448 6.02 -4.89 29.72
C PRO A 448 5.43 -5.99 30.62
N ARG A 449 4.30 -5.72 31.27
CA ARG A 449 3.59 -6.64 32.15
C ARG A 449 2.10 -6.54 31.90
N LEU A 450 1.36 -7.63 31.98
CA LEU A 450 -0.10 -7.62 31.99
C LEU A 450 -0.55 -8.09 33.36
N ALA A 451 -1.49 -7.36 33.96
CA ALA A 451 -2.15 -7.77 35.19
C ALA A 451 -3.65 -7.84 34.95
N LEU A 452 -4.32 -8.75 35.66
CA LEU A 452 -5.77 -8.85 35.61
C LEU A 452 -6.41 -7.66 36.33
N ASP A 453 -7.38 -7.01 35.71
CA ASP A 453 -8.10 -5.91 36.33
C ASP A 453 -8.89 -6.42 37.54
N THR A 454 -8.52 -5.95 38.73
CA THR A 454 -9.11 -6.42 39.98
C THR A 454 -10.58 -6.02 40.18
N ARG A 455 -11.11 -5.14 39.32
CA ARG A 455 -12.56 -4.84 39.24
C ARG A 455 -13.33 -5.92 38.48
N THR A 456 -12.64 -6.70 37.68
CA THR A 456 -13.21 -7.74 36.83
C THR A 456 -13.09 -9.12 37.44
N GLU A 457 -13.92 -10.06 36.97
CA GLU A 457 -13.80 -11.43 37.42
C GLU A 457 -12.53 -12.07 36.83
N PRO A 458 -11.78 -12.86 37.62
CA PRO A 458 -10.64 -13.59 37.10
C PRO A 458 -11.08 -14.54 35.99
N LEU A 459 -10.13 -14.94 35.14
CA LEU A 459 -10.42 -15.95 34.14
C LEU A 459 -10.95 -17.22 34.84
N PRO A 460 -12.08 -17.77 34.37
CA PRO A 460 -12.69 -18.93 35.01
C PRO A 460 -11.75 -20.13 34.93
N TYR A 461 -11.92 -21.05 35.89
CA TYR A 461 -11.12 -22.26 35.93
C TYR A 461 -11.22 -23.05 34.63
N ALA A 462 -10.07 -23.44 34.11
CA ALA A 462 -9.98 -24.33 32.97
C ALA A 462 -10.00 -25.80 33.41
N GLU A 463 -10.36 -26.69 32.49
CA GLU A 463 -10.35 -28.15 32.69
C GLU A 463 -11.16 -28.64 33.91
N GLY A 464 -12.30 -28.01 34.18
CA GLY A 464 -13.17 -28.44 35.29
C GLY A 464 -12.61 -28.13 36.68
N GLY A 465 -11.86 -27.03 36.84
CA GLY A 465 -11.34 -26.60 38.14
C GLY A 465 -9.86 -26.90 38.37
N LEU A 466 -9.23 -27.69 37.50
CA LEU A 466 -7.85 -28.15 37.67
C LEU A 466 -6.81 -27.06 37.45
N PHE A 467 -7.15 -26.03 36.68
CA PHE A 467 -6.22 -24.97 36.33
C PHE A 467 -6.77 -23.58 36.62
N VAL A 468 -5.93 -22.76 37.28
CA VAL A 468 -6.18 -21.35 37.55
C VAL A 468 -5.20 -20.52 36.71
N PRO A 469 -5.68 -19.75 35.73
CA PRO A 469 -4.82 -18.83 34.98
C PRO A 469 -4.10 -17.87 35.93
N PRO A 470 -2.79 -17.62 35.72
CA PRO A 470 -2.09 -16.55 36.41
C PRO A 470 -2.80 -15.21 36.24
N THR A 471 -2.72 -14.38 37.28
CA THR A 471 -3.19 -12.98 37.24
C THR A 471 -2.20 -12.04 36.58
N ASP A 472 -0.94 -12.47 36.45
CA ASP A 472 0.18 -11.63 36.04
C ASP A 472 1.01 -12.31 34.97
N TYR A 473 1.35 -11.57 33.93
CA TYR A 473 2.16 -12.00 32.80
C TYR A 473 3.26 -10.99 32.51
N GLU A 474 4.44 -11.46 32.17
CA GLU A 474 5.57 -10.64 31.78
C GLU A 474 5.77 -10.73 30.26
N LEU A 475 6.23 -9.63 29.65
CA LEU A 475 6.63 -9.60 28.26
C LEU A 475 7.86 -10.47 28.07
N LEU A 476 7.80 -11.40 27.12
CA LEU A 476 8.92 -12.28 26.80
C LEU A 476 9.93 -11.54 25.93
N THR A 477 11.15 -11.34 26.42
CA THR A 477 12.22 -10.61 25.74
C THR A 477 13.47 -11.47 25.47
N TYR A 478 14.30 -11.06 24.51
CA TYR A 478 15.62 -11.63 24.27
C TYR A 478 16.62 -11.12 25.33
N GLY A 479 17.00 -11.98 26.27
CA GLY A 479 18.03 -11.68 27.26
C GLY A 479 17.69 -10.45 28.11
N ASN A 480 18.69 -9.59 28.35
CA ASN A 480 18.52 -8.35 29.12
C ASN A 480 18.22 -7.13 28.24
N ASP A 481 18.15 -7.29 26.90
CA ASP A 481 18.17 -6.17 25.95
C ASP A 481 16.76 -5.60 25.66
N SER A 482 15.74 -5.98 26.45
CA SER A 482 14.34 -5.52 26.31
C SER A 482 13.69 -5.72 24.92
N ILE A 483 14.33 -6.46 24.01
CA ILE A 483 13.79 -6.73 22.66
C ILE A 483 12.68 -7.78 22.80
N PRO A 484 11.41 -7.46 22.51
CA PRO A 484 10.32 -8.42 22.63
C PRO A 484 10.43 -9.54 21.60
N ILE A 485 10.08 -10.75 22.03
CA ILE A 485 9.90 -11.89 21.13
C ILE A 485 8.56 -11.75 20.44
N LEU A 486 8.58 -11.78 19.11
CA LEU A 486 7.42 -11.56 18.28
C LEU A 486 6.92 -12.85 17.65
N VAL A 487 5.59 -13.04 17.66
CA VAL A 487 4.86 -14.08 16.96
C VAL A 487 3.78 -13.37 16.14
N TYR A 488 3.80 -13.57 14.81
CA TYR A 488 3.00 -12.79 13.86
C TYR A 488 3.19 -11.27 14.03
N ASN A 489 4.44 -10.84 14.27
CA ASN A 489 4.83 -9.44 14.48
C ASN A 489 4.16 -8.75 15.68
N LYS A 490 3.60 -9.54 16.61
CA LYS A 490 3.04 -9.08 17.88
C LYS A 490 3.79 -9.75 19.04
N PRO A 491 3.91 -9.09 20.20
CA PRO A 491 4.70 -9.62 21.31
C PRO A 491 4.06 -10.84 21.97
N VAL A 492 4.89 -11.56 22.72
CA VAL A 492 4.46 -12.72 23.50
C VAL A 492 4.56 -12.40 24.98
N TYR A 493 3.52 -12.73 25.73
CA TYR A 493 3.49 -12.62 27.17
C TYR A 493 3.50 -14.00 27.81
N PHE A 494 4.18 -14.15 28.94
CA PHE A 494 4.29 -15.43 29.63
C PHE A 494 4.16 -15.26 31.15
N ALA A 495 3.70 -16.32 31.81
CA ALA A 495 3.60 -16.36 33.25
C ALA A 495 4.18 -17.69 33.78
N ARG A 496 4.99 -17.59 34.83
CA ARG A 496 5.58 -18.76 35.51
C ARG A 496 4.69 -19.19 36.66
N LEU A 497 4.22 -20.43 36.61
CA LEU A 497 3.54 -21.03 37.76
C LEU A 497 4.59 -21.56 38.75
N GLY A 498 4.79 -20.88 39.89
CA GLY A 498 5.56 -21.40 41.04
C GLY A 498 7.06 -21.70 40.84
N LYS A 499 7.75 -22.08 41.93
CA LYS A 499 9.22 -22.28 41.99
C LYS A 499 9.72 -23.64 41.47
N SER A 500 8.84 -24.56 41.09
CA SER A 500 9.18 -25.98 40.89
C SER A 500 8.63 -26.55 39.58
N GLY A 501 9.21 -26.15 38.45
CA GLY A 501 9.07 -26.89 37.17
C GLY A 501 7.69 -26.92 36.51
N VAL A 502 6.77 -26.05 36.91
CA VAL A 502 5.32 -26.05 36.56
C VAL A 502 5.09 -25.36 35.18
N PRO A 503 3.89 -25.53 34.56
CA PRO A 503 3.56 -25.07 33.22
C PRO A 503 3.86 -23.61 32.98
N VAL A 504 4.25 -23.29 31.75
CA VAL A 504 4.28 -21.92 31.27
C VAL A 504 2.91 -21.63 30.66
N THR A 505 2.27 -20.56 31.13
CA THR A 505 1.09 -19.99 30.49
C THR A 505 1.58 -18.92 29.54
N VAL A 506 1.10 -18.92 28.30
CA VAL A 506 1.52 -17.99 27.25
C VAL A 506 0.30 -17.28 26.69
N ILE A 507 0.37 -15.96 26.58
CA ILE A 507 -0.57 -15.16 25.79
C ILE A 507 0.18 -14.70 24.54
N MET A 508 -0.33 -15.06 23.37
CA MET A 508 0.28 -14.66 22.10
C MET A 508 -0.77 -14.48 21.02
N PHE A 509 -0.43 -13.70 20.01
CA PHE A 509 -1.30 -13.45 18.87
C PHE A 509 -1.36 -14.69 17.96
N THR A 510 -2.55 -15.04 17.50
CA THR A 510 -2.79 -16.20 16.62
C THR A 510 -2.98 -15.80 15.16
N GLY A 511 -2.71 -14.53 14.82
CA GLY A 511 -2.86 -13.97 13.47
C GLY A 511 -4.12 -13.11 13.29
N ARG A 512 -5.12 -13.24 14.16
CA ARG A 512 -6.27 -12.31 14.26
C ARG A 512 -6.70 -12.01 15.69
N ARG A 513 -6.54 -12.96 16.62
CA ARG A 513 -6.92 -12.80 18.03
C ARG A 513 -5.73 -13.06 18.94
N TRP A 514 -5.79 -12.58 20.16
CA TRP A 514 -4.92 -13.08 21.22
C TRP A 514 -5.48 -14.38 21.76
N GLY A 515 -4.63 -15.37 21.93
CA GLY A 515 -4.97 -16.65 22.54
C GLY A 515 -4.22 -16.83 23.85
N LEU A 516 -4.90 -17.40 24.85
CA LEU A 516 -4.26 -17.88 26.09
C LEU A 516 -4.05 -19.38 25.99
N PHE A 517 -2.78 -19.77 26.04
CA PHE A 517 -2.29 -21.13 25.87
C PHE A 517 -1.77 -21.65 27.20
N LEU A 518 -2.21 -22.85 27.58
CA LEU A 518 -1.67 -23.55 28.75
C LEU A 518 -0.92 -24.76 28.29
N ASN A 519 0.17 -25.09 28.98
CA ASN A 519 0.92 -26.30 28.71
C ASN A 519 1.10 -26.45 27.21
N LEU A 520 1.87 -25.55 26.56
CA LEU A 520 2.31 -25.83 25.20
C LEU A 520 2.90 -27.26 25.25
N GLU A 521 2.14 -28.23 24.75
CA GLU A 521 2.42 -29.65 24.95
C GLU A 521 3.58 -29.95 24.01
N PHE A 522 4.79 -29.68 24.50
CA PHE A 522 6.02 -30.10 23.86
C PHE A 522 6.12 -31.61 24.11
N TYR A 523 5.98 -32.38 23.04
CA TYR A 523 5.85 -33.83 23.09
C TYR A 523 7.11 -34.56 23.59
N ASP A 524 8.23 -33.86 23.81
CA ASP A 524 9.42 -34.44 24.41
C ASP A 524 9.76 -33.75 25.75
N ALA A 525 9.67 -34.52 26.84
CA ALA A 525 10.02 -34.08 28.18
C ALA A 525 11.51 -33.68 28.30
N ASN A 526 12.38 -34.16 27.40
CA ASN A 526 13.77 -33.73 27.33
C ASN A 526 13.94 -32.40 26.59
N GLU A 527 13.02 -32.05 25.67
CA GLU A 527 12.99 -30.75 25.01
C GLU A 527 12.43 -29.66 25.93
N LEU A 528 11.46 -29.94 26.80
CA LEU A 528 10.82 -28.93 27.66
C LEU A 528 11.82 -28.08 28.47
N GLN A 529 12.91 -28.68 28.94
CA GLN A 529 13.95 -27.98 29.70
C GLN A 529 14.89 -27.16 28.80
N GLN A 530 15.25 -27.69 27.62
CA GLN A 530 15.98 -26.94 26.60
C GLN A 530 15.13 -25.83 25.97
N LEU A 531 13.81 -26.02 25.92
CA LEU A 531 12.89 -25.11 25.28
C LEU A 531 12.50 -23.94 26.20
N LYS A 532 12.60 -24.09 27.52
CA LYS A 532 12.60 -22.91 28.42
C LYS A 532 13.76 -21.99 28.11
N GLU A 533 14.92 -22.55 27.80
CA GLU A 533 16.09 -21.77 27.37
C GLU A 533 15.93 -21.31 25.92
N ASN A 534 15.29 -22.09 25.04
CA ASN A 534 15.20 -21.81 23.60
C ASN A 534 13.86 -21.18 23.14
N LEU A 535 12.93 -20.84 24.04
CA LEU A 535 11.61 -20.30 23.67
C LEU A 535 11.74 -19.03 22.82
N HIS A 536 12.75 -18.23 23.14
CA HIS A 536 13.10 -17.01 22.41
C HIS A 536 13.51 -17.27 20.95
N THR A 537 14.11 -18.43 20.65
CA THR A 537 14.47 -18.83 19.29
C THR A 537 13.32 -19.55 18.59
N TYR A 538 12.63 -20.44 19.30
CA TYR A 538 11.57 -21.28 18.73
C TYR A 538 10.36 -20.46 18.27
N LEU A 539 9.90 -19.50 19.09
CA LEU A 539 8.68 -18.76 18.78
C LEU A 539 8.76 -17.89 17.50
N PRO A 540 9.85 -17.13 17.26
CA PRO A 540 9.94 -16.35 16.02
C PRO A 540 10.19 -17.21 14.79
N VAL A 541 11.03 -18.24 14.90
CA VAL A 541 11.56 -19.00 13.76
C VAL A 541 10.67 -20.19 13.40
N ASP A 542 10.41 -21.08 14.37
CA ASP A 542 9.83 -22.40 14.10
C ASP A 542 8.34 -22.49 14.38
N PHE A 543 7.87 -21.73 15.38
CA PHE A 543 6.48 -21.74 15.79
C PHE A 543 5.57 -21.21 14.69
N HIS A 544 4.53 -21.98 14.44
CA HIS A 544 3.38 -21.62 13.62
C HIS A 544 2.16 -22.24 14.28
N THR A 545 1.11 -21.44 14.56
CA THR A 545 -0.03 -21.88 15.37
C THR A 545 -0.67 -23.14 14.79
N PHE A 546 -0.97 -23.16 13.49
CA PHE A 546 -1.54 -24.34 12.82
C PHE A 546 -0.71 -25.63 12.94
N TYR A 547 0.63 -25.55 12.85
CA TYR A 547 1.50 -26.73 12.81
C TYR A 547 1.93 -27.21 14.20
N SER A 548 1.70 -26.41 15.23
CA SER A 548 2.13 -26.70 16.61
C SER A 548 1.03 -27.41 17.40
N THR A 549 1.40 -28.36 18.26
CA THR A 549 0.48 -28.98 19.22
C THR A 549 0.23 -28.04 20.38
N HIS A 550 -1.00 -27.56 20.50
CA HIS A 550 -1.36 -26.63 21.55
C HIS A 550 -2.85 -26.72 21.91
N LYS A 551 -3.19 -26.20 23.07
CA LYS A 551 -4.56 -25.99 23.52
C LYS A 551 -4.76 -24.53 23.85
N VAL A 552 -5.64 -23.89 23.08
CA VAL A 552 -6.11 -22.54 23.41
C VAL A 552 -7.27 -22.70 24.39
N TYR A 553 -7.31 -21.86 25.42
CA TYR A 553 -8.39 -21.87 26.41
C TYR A 553 -9.31 -20.68 26.24
N PHE A 554 -8.72 -19.52 25.96
CA PHE A 554 -9.45 -18.28 25.77
C PHE A 554 -8.95 -17.56 24.53
N PHE A 555 -9.87 -16.88 23.85
CA PHE A 555 -9.59 -15.97 22.75
C PHE A 555 -10.12 -14.58 23.10
N THR A 556 -9.46 -13.54 22.60
CA THR A 556 -9.99 -12.18 22.67
C THR A 556 -10.98 -11.90 21.54
N ASP A 557 -11.57 -10.70 21.55
CA ASP A 557 -12.08 -10.03 20.36
C ASP A 557 -11.06 -9.99 19.20
N PRO A 558 -11.53 -9.87 17.94
CA PRO A 558 -10.66 -9.83 16.78
C PRO A 558 -9.89 -8.50 16.73
N MET A 559 -8.64 -8.57 16.29
CA MET A 559 -7.73 -7.46 16.07
C MET A 559 -7.50 -7.32 14.57
N ASP A 560 -8.41 -6.62 13.92
CA ASP A 560 -8.41 -6.50 12.45
C ASP A 560 -7.37 -5.46 12.00
N LEU A 561 -6.44 -5.84 11.12
CA LEU A 561 -5.32 -5.01 10.66
C LEU A 561 -5.81 -3.66 10.10
N GLY A 562 -5.26 -2.55 10.60
CA GLY A 562 -5.66 -1.20 10.23
C GLY A 562 -6.98 -0.69 10.84
N SER A 563 -7.67 -1.51 11.62
CA SER A 563 -8.82 -1.07 12.44
C SER A 563 -8.34 -0.35 13.72
N PRO A 564 -9.22 0.40 14.42
CA PRO A 564 -8.89 0.97 15.73
C PRO A 564 -8.55 -0.07 16.79
N SER A 565 -9.02 -1.31 16.63
CA SER A 565 -8.65 -2.43 17.50
C SER A 565 -7.28 -3.01 17.21
N ASP A 566 -6.58 -2.59 16.15
CA ASP A 566 -5.26 -3.12 15.79
C ASP A 566 -4.15 -2.62 16.73
N GLY A 567 -4.10 -3.17 17.93
CA GLY A 567 -3.09 -2.90 18.95
C GLY A 567 -2.00 -3.97 19.03
N ALA A 568 -0.89 -3.63 19.69
CA ALA A 568 0.19 -4.55 20.02
C ALA A 568 0.00 -5.32 21.34
N SER A 569 -1.11 -5.06 22.07
CA SER A 569 -1.37 -5.61 23.39
C SER A 569 -2.79 -6.16 23.50
N PRO A 570 -3.05 -7.16 24.36
CA PRO A 570 -4.40 -7.63 24.67
C PRO A 570 -5.12 -6.82 25.76
N VAL A 571 -4.56 -5.68 26.19
CA VAL A 571 -5.16 -4.80 27.19
C VAL A 571 -6.53 -4.30 26.71
N ASP A 572 -7.49 -4.20 27.64
CA ASP A 572 -8.86 -3.76 27.40
C ASP A 572 -9.68 -4.60 26.41
N LEU A 573 -9.17 -5.77 25.99
CA LEU A 573 -9.92 -6.68 25.13
C LEU A 573 -10.84 -7.59 25.93
N GLN A 574 -12.02 -7.84 25.36
CA GLN A 574 -12.98 -8.82 25.87
C GLN A 574 -12.50 -10.24 25.57
N TRP A 575 -12.54 -11.11 26.58
CA TRP A 575 -12.14 -12.52 26.45
C TRP A 575 -13.34 -13.45 26.37
N TYR A 576 -13.14 -14.59 25.73
CA TYR A 576 -14.14 -15.61 25.47
C TYR A 576 -13.55 -16.99 25.72
N HIS A 577 -14.38 -17.92 26.19
CA HIS A 577 -14.00 -19.32 26.17
C HIS A 577 -13.73 -19.80 24.74
N SER A 578 -12.77 -20.69 24.61
CA SER A 578 -12.58 -21.46 23.39
C SER A 578 -13.38 -22.76 23.45
N ARG A 579 -13.76 -23.25 22.28
CA ARG A 579 -14.34 -24.58 22.09
C ARG A 579 -13.52 -25.36 21.07
N LYS A 580 -13.28 -26.64 21.37
CA LYS A 580 -12.63 -27.56 20.43
C LYS A 580 -13.56 -27.82 19.26
N LEU A 581 -13.06 -27.58 18.05
CA LEU A 581 -13.79 -27.69 16.81
C LEU A 581 -13.49 -29.02 16.10
N LEU A 582 -12.21 -29.34 15.89
CA LEU A 582 -11.76 -30.58 15.25
C LEU A 582 -10.59 -31.22 15.98
N ASN A 583 -10.46 -32.53 15.84
CA ASN A 583 -9.27 -33.29 16.23
C ASN A 583 -8.50 -33.76 14.99
N LEU A 584 -7.27 -33.27 14.84
CA LEU A 584 -6.36 -33.53 13.73
C LEU A 584 -5.20 -34.43 14.22
N GLY A 585 -5.54 -35.61 14.72
CA GLY A 585 -4.58 -36.53 15.33
C GLY A 585 -4.06 -36.02 16.67
N THR A 586 -2.78 -35.64 16.74
CA THR A 586 -2.15 -35.05 17.94
C THR A 586 -2.48 -33.58 18.13
N ARG A 587 -3.11 -32.94 17.15
CA ARG A 587 -3.47 -31.51 17.16
C ARG A 587 -4.97 -31.33 17.31
N SER A 588 -5.39 -30.21 17.87
CA SER A 588 -6.80 -29.84 17.97
C SER A 588 -6.98 -28.43 17.45
N LEU A 589 -8.00 -28.21 16.63
CA LEU A 589 -8.39 -26.88 16.20
C LEU A 589 -9.40 -26.32 17.20
N TYR A 590 -9.17 -25.09 17.64
CA TYR A 590 -10.04 -24.38 18.57
C TYR A 590 -10.66 -23.18 17.86
N ARG A 591 -11.86 -22.82 18.29
CA ARG A 591 -12.55 -21.58 17.87
C ARG A 591 -13.09 -20.85 19.08
N VAL A 592 -13.34 -19.56 18.92
CA VAL A 592 -14.05 -18.76 19.93
C VAL A 592 -15.48 -19.29 20.15
N ASP A 593 -15.93 -19.26 21.40
CA ASP A 593 -17.33 -19.46 21.81
C ASP A 593 -17.93 -18.13 22.25
N HIS A 594 -18.53 -17.41 21.30
CA HIS A 594 -19.16 -16.11 21.53
C HIS A 594 -20.30 -16.14 22.55
N ASN A 595 -20.85 -17.32 22.88
CA ASN A 595 -21.90 -17.46 23.89
C ASN A 595 -21.35 -17.50 25.32
N GLN A 596 -20.04 -17.57 25.49
CA GLN A 596 -19.36 -17.65 26.77
C GLN A 596 -18.27 -16.57 26.88
N PRO A 597 -18.64 -15.27 26.88
CA PRO A 597 -17.72 -14.20 27.25
C PRO A 597 -17.30 -14.37 28.72
N THR A 598 -16.06 -14.04 29.03
CA THR A 598 -15.59 -13.92 30.42
C THR A 598 -15.71 -12.46 30.86
N ASN A 599 -15.94 -12.15 32.13
CA ASN A 599 -15.93 -10.74 32.54
C ASN A 599 -14.51 -10.17 32.69
N THR A 600 -13.47 -10.90 32.28
CA THR A 600 -12.07 -10.57 32.54
C THR A 600 -11.53 -9.52 31.59
N VAL A 601 -10.80 -8.55 32.15
CA VAL A 601 -10.01 -7.58 31.40
C VAL A 601 -8.56 -7.61 31.90
N PHE A 602 -7.60 -7.52 30.99
CA PHE A 602 -6.21 -7.24 31.34
C PHE A 602 -5.94 -5.75 31.28
N LEU A 603 -5.18 -5.25 32.24
CA LEU A 603 -4.66 -3.89 32.28
C LEU A 603 -3.13 -3.89 32.20
N CYS A 604 -2.58 -2.73 31.84
CA CYS A 604 -1.15 -2.46 31.96
C CYS A 604 -0.89 -1.91 33.37
N PRO A 605 -0.22 -2.67 34.27
CA PRO A 605 0.01 -2.24 35.66
C PRO A 605 1.17 -1.26 35.81
N VAL A 606 1.84 -0.93 34.70
CA VAL A 606 2.95 0.01 34.68
C VAL A 606 2.41 1.37 34.25
N CYS A 607 2.54 2.36 35.13
CA CYS A 607 2.11 3.70 34.81
C CYS A 607 3.20 4.45 34.03
N GLN A 608 2.75 5.31 33.13
CA GLN A 608 3.58 6.23 32.37
C GLN A 608 2.89 7.60 32.41
N PRO A 609 3.54 8.68 32.88
CA PRO A 609 2.89 9.97 33.16
C PRO A 609 2.10 10.59 31.98
N VAL A 610 2.40 10.18 30.75
CA VAL A 610 1.75 10.70 29.54
C VAL A 610 0.82 9.69 28.89
N VAL A 611 1.24 8.42 28.81
CA VAL A 611 0.57 7.42 27.97
C VAL A 611 -0.41 6.57 28.79
N ASN A 612 -0.07 6.24 30.03
CA ASN A 612 -0.86 5.36 30.89
C ASN A 612 -0.89 5.90 32.33
N ASN A 613 -1.80 6.85 32.57
CA ASN A 613 -1.94 7.46 33.88
C ASN A 613 -2.66 6.55 34.87
N CYS A 614 -2.28 6.68 36.14
CA CYS A 614 -2.98 6.02 37.24
C CYS A 614 -4.45 6.47 37.28
N LEU A 615 -5.34 5.52 37.53
CA LEU A 615 -6.78 5.78 37.62
C LEU A 615 -7.12 6.46 38.95
N ASN A 616 -8.34 6.99 39.05
CA ASN A 616 -8.91 7.54 40.29
C ASN A 616 -8.02 8.60 40.99
N GLY A 617 -7.26 9.37 40.21
CA GLY A 617 -6.41 10.44 40.71
C GLY A 617 -5.11 9.98 41.36
N GLY A 618 -4.73 8.70 41.21
CA GLY A 618 -3.41 8.23 41.62
C GLY A 618 -2.28 8.99 40.92
N THR A 619 -1.11 9.06 41.56
CA THR A 619 0.09 9.67 40.98
C THR A 619 1.06 8.61 40.52
N CYS A 620 1.56 8.74 39.30
CA CYS A 620 2.58 7.82 38.80
C CYS A 620 3.93 8.18 39.42
N VAL A 621 4.47 7.28 40.24
CA VAL A 621 5.78 7.42 40.87
C VAL A 621 6.79 6.64 40.04
N THR A 622 7.64 7.38 39.35
CA THR A 622 8.75 6.85 38.56
C THR A 622 10.06 6.95 39.36
N PRO A 623 11.06 6.09 39.09
CA PRO A 623 12.42 6.30 39.61
C PRO A 623 12.96 7.67 39.16
N GLU A 624 13.94 8.26 39.88
CA GLU A 624 14.57 9.53 39.46
C GLU A 624 15.12 9.40 38.02
N PHE A 625 14.63 10.24 37.12
CA PHE A 625 15.06 10.28 35.72
C PHE A 625 15.23 11.76 35.29
N ASP A 626 15.96 11.99 34.21
CA ASP A 626 16.22 13.34 33.70
C ASP A 626 15.02 13.87 32.90
N GLU A 627 14.24 14.79 33.49
CA GLU A 627 13.10 15.44 32.83
C GLU A 627 13.48 16.18 31.54
N SER A 628 14.77 16.50 31.32
CA SER A 628 15.23 17.14 30.09
C SER A 628 15.27 16.18 28.88
N ASN A 629 15.26 14.86 29.11
CA ASN A 629 15.20 13.85 28.07
C ASN A 629 13.76 13.39 27.84
N LEU A 630 13.07 14.03 26.89
CA LEU A 630 11.66 13.76 26.59
C LEU A 630 11.38 12.28 26.23
N ILE A 631 12.34 11.59 25.58
CA ILE A 631 12.16 10.18 25.21
C ILE A 631 12.18 9.29 26.45
N GLU A 632 13.10 9.56 27.38
CA GLU A 632 13.21 8.87 28.66
C GLU A 632 11.98 9.16 29.55
N TYR A 633 11.52 10.42 29.58
CA TYR A 633 10.28 10.82 30.28
C TYR A 633 9.04 10.06 29.76
N LEU A 634 8.97 9.81 28.45
CA LEU A 634 7.83 9.11 27.83
C LEU A 634 7.88 7.58 28.00
N THR A 635 9.04 7.02 28.31
CA THR A 635 9.26 5.56 28.36
C THR A 635 9.53 5.04 29.76
N VAL A 636 9.81 5.92 30.73
CA VAL A 636 10.09 5.50 32.11
C VAL A 636 8.87 4.80 32.72
N GLU A 637 9.15 3.61 33.25
CA GLU A 637 8.17 2.77 33.92
C GLU A 637 8.02 3.21 35.37
N GLY A 638 6.80 3.48 35.80
CA GLY A 638 6.47 3.85 37.17
C GLY A 638 5.50 2.90 37.85
N THR A 639 5.27 3.16 39.13
CA THR A 639 4.23 2.50 39.93
C THR A 639 3.21 3.52 40.41
N CYS A 640 1.94 3.16 40.46
CA CYS A 640 0.92 4.09 40.93
C CYS A 640 0.91 4.20 42.45
N ASN A 641 0.97 5.44 42.94
CA ASN A 641 0.65 5.78 44.31
C ASN A 641 -0.81 6.23 44.39
N CYS A 642 -1.65 5.38 44.97
CA CYS A 642 -3.09 5.60 44.99
C CYS A 642 -3.53 6.62 46.03
N THR A 643 -4.57 7.37 45.68
CA THR A 643 -5.25 8.26 46.62
C THR A 643 -6.02 7.46 47.68
N ASP A 644 -6.26 8.08 48.83
CA ASP A 644 -6.92 7.42 49.97
C ASP A 644 -8.27 6.80 49.57
N GLY A 645 -8.38 5.48 49.78
CA GLY A 645 -9.57 4.69 49.47
C GLY A 645 -9.57 4.00 48.10
N PHE A 646 -8.49 4.10 47.33
CA PHE A 646 -8.27 3.32 46.11
C PHE A 646 -7.03 2.43 46.25
N VAL A 647 -7.08 1.26 45.60
CA VAL A 647 -6.07 0.21 45.62
C VAL A 647 -6.01 -0.46 44.24
N GLY A 648 -5.04 -1.35 44.05
CA GLY A 648 -4.74 -1.96 42.76
C GLY A 648 -3.47 -1.37 42.14
N GLU A 649 -2.91 -2.05 41.14
CA GLU A 649 -1.64 -1.62 40.53
C GLU A 649 -1.79 -0.32 39.73
N MET A 650 -3.00 -0.02 39.26
CA MET A 650 -3.36 1.23 38.57
C MET A 650 -4.33 2.10 39.36
N CYS A 651 -4.50 1.82 40.66
CA CYS A 651 -5.52 2.45 41.51
C CYS A 651 -6.94 2.26 40.99
N GLU A 652 -7.18 1.19 40.23
CA GLU A 652 -8.40 0.94 39.50
C GLU A 652 -9.56 0.59 40.43
N ARG A 653 -9.28 -0.07 41.56
CA ARG A 653 -10.29 -0.63 42.45
C ARG A 653 -10.45 0.23 43.70
N GLN A 654 -11.69 0.46 44.09
CA GLN A 654 -11.97 1.15 45.33
C GLN A 654 -11.83 0.17 46.51
N GLN A 655 -11.04 0.55 47.52
CA GLN A 655 -10.75 -0.28 48.68
C GLN A 655 -12.03 -0.61 49.45
N ASN A 656 -12.18 -1.87 49.89
CA ASN A 656 -13.30 -2.27 50.74
C ASN A 656 -12.88 -2.21 52.21
N CYS A 657 -13.79 -1.78 53.07
CA CYS A 657 -13.51 -1.52 54.49
C CYS A 657 -13.19 -2.76 55.36
N TYR A 658 -13.32 -3.97 54.80
CA TYR A 658 -13.00 -5.23 55.48
C TYR A 658 -11.61 -5.77 55.10
N GLU A 659 -10.88 -5.14 54.17
CA GLU A 659 -9.52 -5.55 53.81
C GLU A 659 -8.55 -5.19 54.94
N GLU A 660 -7.51 -6.01 55.18
CA GLU A 660 -6.65 -5.93 56.39
C GLU A 660 -5.99 -4.56 56.64
N MET A 661 -5.86 -3.71 55.62
CA MET A 661 -5.28 -2.36 55.74
C MET A 661 -6.33 -1.23 55.64
N ALA A 662 -7.60 -1.56 55.42
CA ALA A 662 -8.68 -0.60 55.29
C ALA A 662 -9.45 -0.53 56.60
N GLN A 663 -9.55 0.67 57.18
CA GLN A 663 -10.49 0.94 58.27
C GLN A 663 -11.35 2.12 57.88
N CYS A 664 -12.61 2.12 58.30
CA CYS A 664 -13.44 3.30 58.20
C CYS A 664 -12.84 4.39 59.09
N TYR A 665 -12.41 5.49 58.48
CA TYR A 665 -11.85 6.63 59.17
C TYR A 665 -12.94 7.37 59.95
N ASN A 666 -12.53 8.24 60.87
CA ASN A 666 -13.39 9.19 61.57
C ASN A 666 -14.62 8.55 62.28
N GLY A 667 -14.48 7.31 62.76
CA GLY A 667 -15.55 6.60 63.48
C GLY A 667 -16.62 5.97 62.59
N GLY A 668 -16.37 5.83 61.28
CA GLY A 668 -17.24 5.08 60.37
C GLY A 668 -17.39 3.61 60.76
N ASN A 669 -18.53 3.00 60.44
CA ASN A 669 -18.77 1.58 60.68
C ASN A 669 -18.76 0.79 59.37
N CYS A 670 -17.94 -0.25 59.29
CA CYS A 670 -17.80 -1.06 58.08
C CYS A 670 -18.97 -2.03 57.92
N THR A 671 -19.63 -1.98 56.77
CA THR A 671 -20.64 -2.96 56.40
C THR A 671 -19.98 -4.08 55.59
N ILE A 672 -19.73 -5.23 56.22
CA ILE A 672 -18.97 -6.35 55.63
C ILE A 672 -19.59 -6.84 54.31
N SER A 673 -20.92 -6.86 54.20
CA SER A 673 -21.62 -7.36 53.02
C SER A 673 -21.44 -6.50 51.77
N THR A 674 -21.19 -5.21 51.93
CA THR A 674 -21.04 -4.25 50.82
C THR A 674 -19.61 -3.72 50.69
N GLY A 675 -18.76 -3.95 51.69
CA GLY A 675 -17.43 -3.36 51.75
C GLY A 675 -17.41 -1.84 51.90
N SER A 676 -18.54 -1.22 52.26
CA SER A 676 -18.69 0.23 52.38
C SER A 676 -18.77 0.68 53.84
N CYS A 677 -18.20 1.86 54.15
CA CYS A 677 -18.36 2.47 55.46
C CYS A 677 -19.64 3.30 55.55
N SER A 678 -20.34 3.16 56.68
CA SER A 678 -21.37 4.12 57.10
C SER A 678 -20.68 5.25 57.86
N CYS A 679 -20.63 6.43 57.25
CA CYS A 679 -19.88 7.56 57.79
C CYS A 679 -20.71 8.38 58.78
N PRO A 680 -20.17 8.68 59.98
CA PRO A 680 -20.78 9.65 60.86
C PRO A 680 -20.62 11.04 60.24
N PHE A 681 -21.67 11.85 60.35
CA PHE A 681 -21.60 13.26 59.98
C PHE A 681 -20.51 13.98 60.80
N PRO A 682 -19.71 14.89 60.22
CA PRO A 682 -19.77 15.44 58.86
C PRO A 682 -18.87 14.75 57.82
N HIS A 683 -18.52 13.48 58.04
CA HIS A 683 -17.57 12.78 57.18
C HIS A 683 -18.27 12.09 56.00
N ALA A 684 -17.57 12.03 54.87
CA ALA A 684 -18.02 11.45 53.62
C ALA A 684 -16.85 10.73 52.92
N GLY A 685 -17.16 10.10 51.79
CA GLY A 685 -16.25 9.17 51.10
C GLY A 685 -16.49 7.73 51.53
N LYS A 686 -16.09 6.76 50.70
CA LYS A 686 -16.40 5.33 50.94
C LYS A 686 -15.78 4.79 52.24
N LEU A 687 -14.66 5.36 52.67
CA LEU A 687 -14.00 5.04 53.94
C LEU A 687 -14.15 6.15 54.98
N CYS A 688 -15.01 7.14 54.74
CA CYS A 688 -15.20 8.30 55.63
C CYS A 688 -13.94 9.16 55.78
N GLN A 689 -13.04 9.12 54.80
CA GLN A 689 -11.75 9.80 54.83
C GLN A 689 -11.84 11.32 54.64
N TYR A 690 -12.93 11.81 54.03
CA TYR A 690 -13.10 13.23 53.76
C TYR A 690 -14.05 13.86 54.77
N ARG A 691 -13.73 15.06 55.25
CA ARG A 691 -14.68 15.92 55.95
C ARG A 691 -15.40 16.77 54.88
N MET A 692 -16.73 16.83 54.92
CA MET A 692 -17.49 17.71 54.02
C MET A 692 -17.12 19.18 54.24
N SER A 693 -17.16 20.01 53.19
CA SER A 693 -16.93 21.46 53.34
C SER A 693 -18.08 22.10 54.13
N ASP A 694 -17.80 23.17 54.87
CA ASP A 694 -18.80 23.82 55.74
C ASP A 694 -20.05 24.29 54.96
N GLU A 695 -19.85 24.73 53.70
CA GLU A 695 -20.94 25.08 52.78
C GLU A 695 -21.83 23.87 52.44
N PHE A 696 -21.23 22.71 52.18
CA PHE A 696 -21.97 21.47 51.87
C PHE A 696 -22.64 20.87 53.11
N ILE A 697 -21.99 20.98 54.28
CA ILE A 697 -22.53 20.61 55.58
C ILE A 697 -23.83 21.38 55.84
N GLY A 698 -23.86 22.70 55.58
CA GLY A 698 -25.06 23.53 55.71
C GLY A 698 -26.21 23.06 54.82
N VAL A 699 -25.94 22.83 53.53
CA VAL A 699 -26.95 22.38 52.56
C VAL A 699 -27.49 20.98 52.88
N TYR A 700 -26.60 20.04 53.23
CA TYR A 700 -26.99 18.67 53.56
C TYR A 700 -27.82 18.62 54.84
N THR A 701 -27.44 19.39 55.87
CA THR A 701 -28.20 19.48 57.12
C THR A 701 -29.59 20.05 56.88
N GLN A 702 -29.72 21.09 56.06
CA GLN A 702 -31.03 21.64 55.67
C GLN A 702 -31.89 20.58 54.95
N SER A 703 -31.30 19.80 54.04
CA SER A 703 -32.01 18.71 53.36
C SER A 703 -32.51 17.61 54.31
N LEU A 704 -31.75 17.30 55.37
CA LEU A 704 -32.18 16.34 56.40
C LEU A 704 -33.31 16.89 57.27
N VAL A 705 -33.30 18.20 57.57
CA VAL A 705 -34.41 18.89 58.26
C VAL A 705 -35.66 18.91 57.38
N ASP A 706 -35.52 19.28 56.11
CA ASP A 706 -36.63 19.37 55.16
C ASP A 706 -37.27 18.00 54.87
N SER A 707 -36.49 16.92 54.90
CA SER A 707 -36.98 15.54 54.79
C SER A 707 -37.52 14.96 56.11
N GLY A 708 -37.46 15.72 57.20
CA GLY A 708 -37.94 15.32 58.53
C GLY A 708 -37.10 14.22 59.20
N GLN A 709 -35.89 13.96 58.71
CA GLN A 709 -34.99 12.96 59.29
C GLN A 709 -34.36 13.42 60.61
N ILE A 710 -34.21 14.73 60.79
CA ILE A 710 -33.77 15.36 62.05
C ILE A 710 -34.60 16.60 62.35
N SER A 711 -34.77 16.97 63.62
CA SER A 711 -35.41 18.22 64.01
C SER A 711 -34.48 19.41 63.79
N GLU A 712 -35.06 20.58 63.52
CA GLU A 712 -34.32 21.84 63.33
C GLU A 712 -33.43 22.19 64.54
N GLU A 713 -33.88 21.87 65.76
CA GLU A 713 -33.13 22.08 67.00
C GLU A 713 -31.89 21.18 67.09
N ASN A 714 -32.01 19.89 66.69
CA ASN A 714 -30.89 18.96 66.64
C ASN A 714 -29.90 19.28 65.50
N ALA A 715 -30.41 19.83 64.40
CA ALA A 715 -29.59 20.30 63.29
C ALA A 715 -28.71 21.49 63.69
N ILE A 716 -29.27 22.46 64.43
CA ILE A 716 -28.54 23.62 64.94
C ILE A 716 -27.47 23.19 65.96
N GLU A 717 -27.79 22.26 66.86
CA GLU A 717 -26.81 21.72 67.81
C GLU A 717 -25.68 20.97 67.11
N ALA A 718 -26.00 20.15 66.10
CA ALA A 718 -25.01 19.46 65.28
C ALA A 718 -24.12 20.42 64.49
N LEU A 719 -24.67 21.47 63.87
CA LEU A 719 -23.90 22.50 63.17
C LEU A 719 -22.96 23.27 64.11
N ASN A 720 -23.45 23.66 65.29
CA ASN A 720 -22.65 24.38 66.30
C ASN A 720 -21.49 23.54 66.86
N LEU A 721 -21.69 22.24 67.03
CA LEU A 721 -20.62 21.31 67.43
C LEU A 721 -19.60 21.08 66.31
N THR A 722 -20.03 21.19 65.05
CA THR A 722 -19.22 20.79 63.89
C THR A 722 -18.38 21.94 63.33
N ILE A 723 -18.96 23.12 63.17
CA ILE A 723 -18.30 24.25 62.49
C ILE A 723 -17.61 25.18 63.50
N GLY A 724 -17.89 24.99 64.81
CA GLY A 724 -17.41 25.87 65.87
C GLY A 724 -18.16 27.20 65.88
N PRO A 725 -18.14 27.95 67.00
CA PRO A 725 -19.04 29.07 67.23
C PRO A 725 -18.72 30.36 66.44
N GLN A 726 -17.92 30.30 65.36
CA GLN A 726 -17.41 31.51 64.68
C GLN A 726 -17.51 31.58 63.14
N SER A 727 -18.27 30.72 62.46
CA SER A 727 -18.61 30.93 61.03
C SER A 727 -20.03 31.41 60.83
#